data_AF-A0A6A5S850-F1
#
_entry.id   AF-A0A6A5S850-F1
#
_cell.length_a   1.000
_cell.length_b   1.000
_cell.length_c   1.000
_cell.angle_alpha   90.00
_cell.angle_beta   90.00
_cell.angle_gamma   90.00
#
_symmetry.space_group_name_H-M   'P 1'
#
loop_
_entity.id
_entity.type
_entity.pdbx_description
1 polymer ?
#
loop_
_entity_poly.entity_id
_entity_poly.type
_entity_poly.pdbx_seq_one_letter_code
_entity_poly.pdbx_strand_id
1 'polypeptide(L)'
;MGLPEKIETRLFINGEFVESSHGKTLDIINPATLSLVAKVHEASEDDTNSAVAAAKAAFPAWSELAPDERGQYFKKLADLIRESNDELAALEAASMGRPIGDFFDAYLSAAKWDYYAEAGYSVQGTSSIQTPGYLNITLRQPYGVVAGIIPWNVPLLFLVSKLAPALIVGNTVVLKSSEKAPLTCAKIATLVQQAGFPPGVINIITGIGDVSGSILSHHMDIRALSFTGSGRTGRIIQAAAAKSNLKQVYLELGGKSPAVIFEDAELEKAVKETANSIQWNSGQVCMANSRIYVQDTIADKYIELFKQYFEQEVRMGDPLAPIRKGVNHGPQVDEVQQKIVLQYLESGKQSGGELLTGGGAPTDREGYYIQPTIFKNTPEDARIMREEIFGPVVNINVFKSEEEVLAKANNTEYGLYAAVYTKNIDRALRFAKGLEAGMVGINCTSPVAGADMPFGGYKSSGSGREGEPLYSLDNFLETKSFPGPCRYCARTGAVCTIATPRRKRPYYHVTEEEYQCSMRILEHFFPGHELNLQSLRTIAKAINEGSFNAEPVQHTEGLFTSNQASPEDRESVGDGDEQDVSELHEPLGCMMKDSMGKFRYVGAHSEIPFNAAVVTLGTKKKNPSIIPTPRVGAYPPTLPAPSPSTDSGVEEPYYLPGRELCDIYISRFLEDVHCTYWLYPVESLLRRVDDTYSETSPALSSSWICSLYIMFAIGAANYMGTNGNSPPSDWAAALDPKTSEDYITLAKQLIPTVYDEADIDSIRAMAIMSIAMENLCSRVSAYLYMGASVQMAFSLGLHRDELANSANTMEREQNRRIWWTLFTLDQEISSRGGSPTVIDERFTKILYPGLHTPLSWISTSVSLCRLKREIIQAVYTERSANSISFSTVSNSLLLLQKWYRQMPAHLKYEIPAPLTHRRAIAVLHLQYWSTTILLTRPFLLYLVIKYSTLASSKKIWFERMGKTCIDAAQKSIAILQQMANDDTLSSLTAFDSTCILRLTMIFILAYAHTRTPQYSSHMEKLMELTRRMEQIGFTKMVTEETPFWLQSLGIPERVELVNGDAAGPVHFDDAMIAQLWGNWDPNLMTPLQTQQSLDLTFDDSGAFDINSEILAFTNLDDSIVINPSQSYAHYDMHQ
;
A
#
# COMPACT_ATOMS: atom_id res chain seq x y z
N MET A 1 29.61 -28.70 -24.04
CA MET A 1 29.88 -27.37 -24.64
C MET A 1 30.72 -27.50 -25.90
N GLY A 2 30.22 -26.94 -27.00
CA GLY A 2 30.76 -26.99 -28.36
C GLY A 2 29.68 -26.49 -29.31
N LEU A 3 30.02 -26.09 -30.55
CA LEU A 3 29.02 -25.63 -31.50
C LEU A 3 28.07 -26.77 -31.92
N PRO A 4 26.76 -26.49 -32.13
CA PRO A 4 25.82 -27.49 -32.64
C PRO A 4 26.13 -27.84 -34.10
N GLU A 5 25.82 -29.07 -34.53
CA GLU A 5 26.05 -29.54 -35.91
C GLU A 5 25.32 -28.70 -36.97
N LYS A 6 24.24 -28.02 -36.57
CA LYS A 6 23.46 -27.09 -37.40
C LYS A 6 23.20 -25.84 -36.59
N ILE A 7 23.60 -24.70 -37.15
CA ILE A 7 23.31 -23.36 -36.64
C ILE A 7 22.17 -22.81 -37.50
N GLU A 8 21.13 -22.25 -36.88
CA GLU A 8 20.10 -21.53 -37.62
C GLU A 8 20.62 -20.15 -38.04
N THR A 9 20.38 -19.79 -39.30
CA THR A 9 20.99 -18.63 -39.98
C THR A 9 19.98 -17.74 -40.68
N ARG A 10 18.72 -18.16 -40.77
CA ARG A 10 17.62 -17.46 -41.44
C ARG A 10 16.98 -16.39 -40.54
N LEU A 11 16.20 -15.52 -41.17
CA LEU A 11 15.39 -14.50 -40.50
C LEU A 11 14.15 -15.17 -39.90
N PHE A 12 13.75 -14.79 -38.69
CA PHE A 12 12.52 -15.27 -38.08
C PHE A 12 11.41 -14.22 -38.24
N ILE A 13 10.50 -14.46 -39.19
CA ILE A 13 9.45 -13.51 -39.59
C ILE A 13 8.12 -14.27 -39.61
N ASN A 14 7.10 -13.69 -39.00
CA ASN A 14 5.75 -14.27 -38.94
C ASN A 14 5.70 -15.72 -38.43
N GLY A 15 6.56 -16.09 -37.47
CA GLY A 15 6.63 -17.45 -36.92
C GLY A 15 7.45 -18.45 -37.75
N GLU A 16 7.98 -18.04 -38.92
CA GLU A 16 8.68 -18.89 -39.87
C GLU A 16 10.14 -18.47 -40.10
N PHE A 17 10.97 -19.41 -40.54
CA PHE A 17 12.39 -19.18 -40.85
C PHE A 17 12.61 -18.96 -42.35
N VAL A 18 12.81 -17.70 -42.73
CA VAL A 18 12.87 -17.26 -44.13
C VAL A 18 14.27 -16.81 -44.54
N GLU A 19 14.64 -17.09 -45.79
CA GLU A 19 15.85 -16.56 -46.41
C GLU A 19 15.69 -15.06 -46.71
N SER A 20 16.83 -14.36 -46.76
CA SER A 20 16.95 -12.96 -47.21
C SER A 20 16.33 -12.76 -48.60
N SER A 21 15.37 -11.84 -48.77
CA SER A 21 14.69 -11.59 -50.07
C SER A 21 15.61 -11.10 -51.18
N HIS A 22 16.74 -10.45 -50.82
CA HIS A 22 17.81 -10.06 -51.74
C HIS A 22 18.98 -11.06 -51.79
N GLY A 23 18.82 -12.24 -51.17
CA GLY A 23 19.74 -13.37 -51.22
C GLY A 23 21.10 -13.16 -50.53
N LYS A 24 21.26 -12.08 -49.75
CA LYS A 24 22.55 -11.74 -49.15
C LYS A 24 22.77 -12.43 -47.80
N THR A 25 24.04 -12.63 -47.47
CA THR A 25 24.48 -13.15 -46.18
C THR A 25 25.64 -12.35 -45.61
N LEU A 26 25.73 -12.31 -44.29
CA LEU A 26 26.86 -11.81 -43.52
C LEU A 26 27.70 -13.00 -43.02
N ASP A 27 29.01 -12.91 -43.15
CA ASP A 27 29.94 -13.95 -42.71
C ASP A 27 30.31 -13.73 -41.25
N ILE A 28 29.88 -14.64 -40.36
CA ILE A 28 30.22 -14.61 -38.94
C ILE A 28 31.57 -15.32 -38.77
N ILE A 29 32.61 -14.53 -38.52
CA ILE A 29 33.99 -15.01 -38.32
C ILE A 29 34.27 -15.14 -36.83
N ASN A 30 34.85 -16.26 -36.40
CA ASN A 30 35.25 -16.47 -35.02
C ASN A 30 36.42 -15.54 -34.66
N PRO A 31 36.29 -14.64 -33.68
CA PRO A 31 37.31 -13.64 -33.39
C PRO A 31 38.59 -14.20 -32.75
N ALA A 32 38.58 -15.44 -32.25
CA ALA A 32 39.74 -16.10 -31.65
C ALA A 32 40.54 -16.93 -32.65
N THR A 33 39.90 -17.46 -33.70
CA THR A 33 40.51 -18.40 -34.67
C THR A 33 40.48 -17.92 -36.12
N LEU A 34 39.85 -16.76 -36.38
CA LEU A 34 39.65 -16.15 -37.71
C LEU A 34 38.92 -17.05 -38.73
N SER A 35 38.32 -18.14 -38.27
CA SER A 35 37.58 -19.11 -39.09
C SER A 35 36.11 -18.71 -39.27
N LEU A 36 35.53 -19.00 -40.43
CA LEU A 36 34.10 -18.82 -40.69
C LEU A 36 33.27 -19.79 -39.82
N VAL A 37 32.35 -19.26 -39.04
CA VAL A 37 31.39 -20.03 -38.20
C VAL A 37 30.10 -20.31 -38.97
N ALA A 38 29.52 -19.26 -39.56
CA ALA A 38 28.23 -19.33 -40.24
C ALA A 38 28.06 -18.19 -41.25
N LYS A 39 27.18 -18.39 -42.23
CA LYS A 39 26.67 -17.33 -43.12
C LYS A 39 25.23 -17.06 -42.74
N VAL A 40 24.95 -15.90 -42.13
CA VAL A 40 23.61 -15.51 -41.69
C VAL A 40 22.93 -14.61 -42.70
N HIS A 41 21.63 -14.75 -42.90
CA HIS A 41 20.89 -13.94 -43.87
C HIS A 41 20.84 -12.46 -43.46
N GLU A 42 21.09 -11.57 -44.42
CA GLU A 42 20.94 -10.12 -44.23
C GLU A 42 19.48 -9.72 -44.52
N ALA A 43 18.82 -9.08 -43.56
CA ALA A 43 17.49 -8.51 -43.75
C ALA A 43 17.54 -7.28 -44.65
N SER A 44 16.84 -7.37 -45.78
CA SER A 44 16.59 -6.30 -46.72
C SER A 44 15.61 -5.26 -46.17
N GLU A 45 15.30 -4.26 -47.00
CA GLU A 45 14.16 -3.36 -46.75
C GLU A 45 12.83 -4.11 -46.79
N ASP A 46 12.62 -4.97 -47.79
CA ASP A 46 11.41 -5.79 -47.92
C ASP A 46 11.27 -6.80 -46.77
N ASP A 47 12.37 -7.38 -46.27
CA ASP A 47 12.37 -8.28 -45.10
C ASP A 47 11.99 -7.51 -43.84
N THR A 48 12.57 -6.33 -43.64
CA THR A 48 12.29 -5.46 -42.48
C THR A 48 10.84 -4.97 -42.49
N ASN A 49 10.33 -4.56 -43.66
CA ASN A 49 8.95 -4.14 -43.85
C ASN A 49 7.98 -5.32 -43.65
N SER A 50 8.35 -6.52 -44.11
CA SER A 50 7.55 -7.75 -43.90
C SER A 50 7.47 -8.14 -42.42
N ALA A 51 8.55 -8.02 -41.66
CA ALA A 51 8.55 -8.22 -40.22
C ALA A 51 7.64 -7.23 -39.48
N VAL A 52 7.65 -5.94 -39.89
CA VAL A 52 6.73 -4.94 -39.32
C VAL A 52 5.27 -5.20 -39.71
N ALA A 53 5.02 -5.64 -40.95
CA ALA A 53 3.68 -6.02 -41.39
C ALA A 53 3.12 -7.22 -40.61
N ALA A 54 3.95 -8.24 -40.35
CA ALA A 54 3.60 -9.40 -39.52
C ALA A 54 3.29 -8.98 -38.07
N ALA A 55 4.15 -8.16 -37.45
CA ALA A 55 3.90 -7.60 -36.13
C ALA A 55 2.59 -6.79 -36.06
N LYS A 56 2.30 -6.00 -37.09
CA LYS A 56 1.07 -5.19 -37.19
C LYS A 56 -0.18 -6.05 -37.36
N ALA A 57 -0.09 -7.18 -38.07
CA ALA A 57 -1.19 -8.13 -38.23
C ALA A 57 -1.46 -8.93 -36.95
N ALA A 58 -0.42 -9.30 -36.21
CA ALA A 58 -0.52 -10.07 -34.96
C ALA A 58 -1.01 -9.24 -33.75
N PHE A 59 -0.77 -7.93 -33.76
CA PHE A 59 -1.00 -7.05 -32.61
C PHE A 59 -2.41 -7.11 -32.00
N PRO A 60 -3.53 -7.05 -32.74
CA PRO A 60 -4.87 -7.02 -32.16
C PRO A 60 -5.12 -8.22 -31.23
N ALA A 61 -4.97 -9.44 -31.75
CA ALA A 61 -5.21 -10.67 -31.00
C ALA A 61 -4.26 -10.85 -29.82
N TRP A 62 -2.97 -10.47 -29.96
CA TRP A 62 -2.01 -10.54 -28.86
C TRP A 62 -2.30 -9.52 -27.73
N SER A 63 -2.80 -8.34 -28.10
CA SER A 63 -3.16 -7.28 -27.15
C SER A 63 -4.44 -7.55 -26.37
N GLU A 64 -5.35 -8.38 -26.93
CA GLU A 64 -6.62 -8.76 -26.31
C GLU A 64 -6.49 -9.85 -25.22
N LEU A 65 -5.41 -10.63 -25.23
CA LEU A 65 -5.12 -11.64 -24.19
C LEU A 65 -4.96 -11.01 -22.79
N ALA A 66 -5.25 -11.79 -21.76
CA ALA A 66 -4.89 -11.46 -20.39
C ALA A 66 -3.35 -11.56 -20.15
N PRO A 67 -2.80 -10.86 -19.14
CA PRO A 67 -1.37 -10.95 -18.82
C PRO A 67 -0.87 -12.37 -18.52
N ASP A 68 -1.67 -13.18 -17.83
CA ASP A 68 -1.36 -14.59 -17.50
C ASP A 68 -1.43 -15.51 -18.73
N GLU A 69 -2.36 -15.29 -19.66
CA GLU A 69 -2.38 -15.98 -20.96
C GLU A 69 -1.11 -15.68 -21.77
N ARG A 70 -0.61 -14.43 -21.75
CA ARG A 70 0.71 -14.09 -22.33
C ARG A 70 1.87 -14.70 -21.54
N GLY A 71 1.76 -14.74 -20.21
CA GLY A 71 2.79 -15.29 -19.30
C GLY A 71 3.07 -16.79 -19.49
N GLN A 72 2.09 -17.57 -19.93
CA GLN A 72 2.30 -19.01 -20.22
C GLN A 72 3.39 -19.25 -21.29
N TYR A 73 3.41 -18.43 -22.35
CA TYR A 73 4.46 -18.50 -23.38
C TYR A 73 5.83 -18.10 -22.84
N PHE A 74 5.87 -17.18 -21.86
CA PHE A 74 7.11 -16.68 -21.27
C PHE A 74 7.76 -17.74 -20.38
N LYS A 75 7.00 -18.40 -19.50
CA LYS A 75 7.51 -19.50 -18.64
C LYS A 75 8.12 -20.62 -19.49
N LYS A 76 7.38 -21.09 -20.50
CA LYS A 76 7.86 -22.13 -21.42
C LYS A 76 9.10 -21.72 -22.22
N LEU A 77 9.23 -20.44 -22.59
CA LEU A 77 10.46 -19.92 -23.21
C LEU A 77 11.61 -19.83 -22.21
N ALA A 78 11.35 -19.45 -20.95
CA ALA A 78 12.34 -19.45 -19.88
C ALA A 78 12.91 -20.86 -19.65
N ASP A 79 12.05 -21.88 -19.60
CA ASP A 79 12.45 -23.29 -19.48
C ASP A 79 13.40 -23.71 -20.60
N LEU A 80 12.98 -23.53 -21.87
CA LEU A 80 13.79 -23.84 -23.06
C LEU A 80 15.13 -23.08 -23.10
N ILE A 81 15.17 -21.85 -22.56
CA ILE A 81 16.41 -21.06 -22.45
C ILE A 81 17.35 -21.65 -21.39
N ARG A 82 16.83 -22.05 -20.20
CA ARG A 82 17.64 -22.70 -19.16
C ARG A 82 18.23 -24.03 -19.65
N GLU A 83 17.46 -24.81 -20.41
CA GLU A 83 17.92 -26.04 -21.07
C GLU A 83 18.99 -25.78 -22.15
N SER A 84 18.92 -24.65 -22.85
CA SER A 84 19.82 -24.30 -23.96
C SER A 84 21.14 -23.62 -23.55
N ASN A 85 21.44 -23.47 -22.25
CA ASN A 85 22.58 -22.70 -21.75
C ASN A 85 23.92 -23.02 -22.45
N ASP A 86 24.29 -24.30 -22.53
CA ASP A 86 25.56 -24.78 -23.11
C ASP A 86 25.72 -24.42 -24.61
N GLU A 87 24.61 -24.37 -25.35
CA GLU A 87 24.59 -24.06 -26.77
C GLU A 87 24.61 -22.54 -26.99
N LEU A 88 23.83 -21.79 -26.21
CA LEU A 88 23.85 -20.32 -26.19
C LEU A 88 25.26 -19.79 -25.85
N ALA A 89 25.92 -20.39 -24.84
CA ALA A 89 27.30 -20.09 -24.48
C ALA A 89 28.28 -20.33 -25.64
N ALA A 90 28.17 -21.49 -26.31
CA ALA A 90 29.04 -21.84 -27.43
C ALA A 90 28.84 -20.94 -28.65
N LEU A 91 27.60 -20.53 -28.94
CA LEU A 91 27.26 -19.62 -30.05
C LEU A 91 27.77 -18.19 -29.78
N GLU A 92 27.68 -17.70 -28.53
CA GLU A 92 28.19 -16.37 -28.16
C GLU A 92 29.74 -16.36 -28.11
N ALA A 93 30.35 -17.43 -27.57
CA ALA A 93 31.80 -17.60 -27.60
C ALA A 93 32.37 -17.67 -29.03
N ALA A 94 31.68 -18.35 -29.95
CA ALA A 94 32.11 -18.46 -31.34
C ALA A 94 31.87 -17.20 -32.18
N SER A 95 30.84 -16.39 -31.88
CA SER A 95 30.51 -15.18 -32.67
C SER A 95 31.10 -13.90 -32.11
N MET A 96 31.25 -13.77 -30.79
CA MET A 96 31.73 -12.55 -30.13
C MET A 96 33.03 -12.73 -29.33
N GLY A 97 33.40 -13.97 -29.02
CA GLY A 97 34.65 -14.27 -28.33
C GLY A 97 34.57 -14.24 -26.80
N ARG A 98 33.37 -14.14 -26.21
CA ARG A 98 33.19 -14.21 -24.77
C ARG A 98 33.47 -15.62 -24.24
N PRO A 99 34.32 -15.82 -23.23
CA PRO A 99 34.60 -17.15 -22.69
C PRO A 99 33.39 -17.84 -22.07
N ILE A 100 33.21 -19.13 -22.36
CA ILE A 100 32.10 -19.95 -21.82
C ILE A 100 32.12 -20.13 -20.30
N GLY A 101 33.26 -19.86 -19.64
CA GLY A 101 33.39 -19.91 -18.18
C GLY A 101 32.60 -18.82 -17.44
N ASP A 102 32.42 -17.66 -18.06
CA ASP A 102 31.75 -16.48 -17.49
C ASP A 102 30.36 -16.24 -18.12
N PHE A 103 29.73 -17.32 -18.63
CA PHE A 103 28.42 -17.27 -19.27
C PHE A 103 27.32 -17.72 -18.30
N PHE A 104 26.48 -16.78 -17.88
CA PHE A 104 25.32 -16.99 -17.01
C PHE A 104 24.02 -16.41 -17.60
N ASP A 105 24.08 -15.94 -18.85
CA ASP A 105 23.05 -15.11 -19.46
C ASP A 105 21.77 -15.86 -19.77
N ALA A 106 21.84 -17.17 -20.00
CA ALA A 106 20.64 -17.99 -20.16
C ALA A 106 19.82 -18.02 -18.86
N TYR A 107 20.47 -18.19 -17.71
CA TYR A 107 19.79 -18.20 -16.41
C TYR A 107 19.21 -16.83 -16.05
N LEU A 108 19.96 -15.74 -16.25
CA LEU A 108 19.41 -14.38 -16.03
C LEU A 108 18.34 -14.00 -17.06
N SER A 109 18.45 -14.46 -18.30
CA SER A 109 17.41 -14.23 -19.31
C SER A 109 16.13 -14.99 -18.96
N ALA A 110 16.25 -16.25 -18.56
CA ALA A 110 15.11 -17.03 -18.09
C ALA A 110 14.47 -16.39 -16.86
N ALA A 111 15.25 -15.97 -15.86
CA ALA A 111 14.73 -15.27 -14.68
C ALA A 111 13.95 -14.00 -15.04
N LYS A 112 14.40 -13.21 -16.03
CA LYS A 112 13.65 -12.05 -16.56
C LYS A 112 12.37 -12.45 -17.29
N TRP A 113 12.38 -13.54 -18.08
CA TRP A 113 11.16 -14.08 -18.69
C TRP A 113 10.18 -14.57 -17.62
N ASP A 114 10.68 -15.26 -16.60
CA ASP A 114 9.92 -15.74 -15.45
C ASP A 114 9.29 -14.58 -14.65
N TYR A 115 10.03 -13.49 -14.40
CA TYR A 115 9.52 -12.28 -13.77
C TYR A 115 8.42 -11.61 -14.62
N TYR A 116 8.74 -11.31 -15.88
CA TYR A 116 7.78 -10.59 -16.74
C TYR A 116 6.55 -11.43 -17.09
N ALA A 117 6.57 -12.77 -16.95
CA ALA A 117 5.38 -13.61 -17.08
C ALA A 117 4.27 -13.23 -16.08
N GLU A 118 4.63 -12.72 -14.90
CA GLU A 118 3.70 -12.37 -13.82
C GLU A 118 3.50 -10.84 -13.69
N ALA A 119 4.50 -10.06 -14.08
CA ALA A 119 4.53 -8.61 -13.89
C ALA A 119 3.41 -7.84 -14.62
N GLY A 120 2.76 -8.40 -15.65
CA GLY A 120 1.82 -7.66 -16.49
C GLY A 120 0.61 -7.06 -15.76
N TYR A 121 0.16 -7.68 -14.67
CA TYR A 121 -0.93 -7.14 -13.83
C TYR A 121 -0.54 -5.89 -13.01
N SER A 122 0.76 -5.58 -12.89
CA SER A 122 1.25 -4.35 -12.24
C SER A 122 0.98 -3.08 -13.07
N VAL A 123 0.64 -3.23 -14.36
CA VAL A 123 0.32 -2.12 -15.25
C VAL A 123 -1.04 -1.54 -14.90
N GLN A 124 -1.03 -0.49 -14.10
CA GLN A 124 -2.24 0.17 -13.60
C GLN A 124 -2.38 1.61 -14.10
N GLY A 125 -3.63 1.98 -14.39
CA GLY A 125 -4.03 3.35 -14.67
C GLY A 125 -4.21 4.18 -13.39
N THR A 126 -4.56 5.45 -13.56
CA THR A 126 -4.87 6.38 -12.47
C THR A 126 -6.24 7.02 -12.67
N SER A 127 -6.96 7.26 -11.57
CA SER A 127 -8.21 8.00 -11.57
C SER A 127 -8.04 9.35 -10.87
N SER A 128 -8.73 10.38 -11.36
CA SER A 128 -8.71 11.72 -10.78
C SER A 128 -10.09 12.36 -10.83
N ILE A 129 -10.53 12.82 -9.66
CA ILE A 129 -11.76 13.58 -9.46
C ILE A 129 -11.48 15.09 -9.26
N GLN A 130 -10.27 15.56 -9.56
CA GLN A 130 -9.88 16.98 -9.47
C GLN A 130 -10.49 17.84 -10.59
N THR A 131 -11.60 17.41 -11.20
CA THR A 131 -12.17 18.05 -12.40
C THR A 131 -13.70 18.13 -12.36
N PRO A 132 -14.23 19.27 -11.90
CA PRO A 132 -15.66 20.13 -12.89
C PRO A 132 -17.03 19.48 -13.14
N GLY A 133 -17.07 18.14 -13.17
CA GLY A 133 -17.89 17.45 -14.18
C GLY A 133 -17.56 15.97 -14.42
N TYR A 134 -16.33 15.57 -14.10
CA TYR A 134 -15.65 14.49 -14.80
C TYR A 134 -14.98 13.52 -13.83
N LEU A 135 -15.12 12.24 -14.16
CA LEU A 135 -14.21 11.21 -13.69
C LEU A 135 -13.13 11.07 -14.76
N ASN A 136 -11.96 11.63 -14.51
CA ASN A 136 -10.80 11.42 -15.37
C ASN A 136 -10.21 10.05 -15.05
N ILE A 137 -9.97 9.24 -16.07
CA ILE A 137 -9.24 7.98 -15.94
C ILE A 137 -8.11 7.99 -16.97
N THR A 138 -6.93 7.53 -16.58
CA THR A 138 -5.87 7.14 -17.52
C THR A 138 -5.91 5.63 -17.71
N LEU A 139 -5.82 5.18 -18.96
CA LEU A 139 -5.44 3.81 -19.29
C LEU A 139 -3.95 3.80 -19.60
N ARG A 140 -3.28 2.70 -19.27
CA ARG A 140 -1.95 2.39 -19.79
C ARG A 140 -2.12 1.26 -20.79
N GLN A 141 -1.79 1.50 -22.05
CA GLN A 141 -2.08 0.58 -23.16
C GLN A 141 -0.80 0.34 -23.98
N PRO A 142 -0.63 -0.84 -24.60
CA PRO A 142 0.48 -1.06 -25.50
C PRO A 142 0.46 -0.06 -26.66
N TYR A 143 1.65 0.34 -27.11
CA TYR A 143 1.85 1.23 -28.25
C TYR A 143 1.41 0.63 -29.59
N GLY A 144 1.49 -0.70 -29.76
CA GLY A 144 1.24 -1.37 -31.03
C GLY A 144 2.43 -2.24 -31.44
N VAL A 145 2.96 -1.98 -32.64
CA VAL A 145 4.27 -2.51 -33.05
C VAL A 145 5.38 -1.66 -32.45
N VAL A 146 6.33 -2.31 -31.79
CA VAL A 146 7.56 -1.69 -31.27
C VAL A 146 8.79 -2.39 -31.82
N ALA A 147 9.94 -1.69 -31.78
CA ALA A 147 11.21 -2.25 -32.26
C ALA A 147 12.26 -2.33 -31.15
N GLY A 148 13.03 -3.41 -31.15
CA GLY A 148 14.24 -3.55 -30.35
C GLY A 148 15.47 -3.61 -31.25
N ILE A 149 16.47 -2.77 -30.98
CA ILE A 149 17.77 -2.84 -31.66
C ILE A 149 18.83 -3.07 -30.59
N ILE A 150 19.57 -4.18 -30.70
CA ILE A 150 20.49 -4.66 -29.66
C ILE A 150 21.94 -4.68 -30.14
N PRO A 151 22.93 -4.50 -29.23
CA PRO A 151 24.34 -4.60 -29.54
C PRO A 151 24.78 -6.06 -29.59
N TRP A 152 26.05 -6.25 -29.92
CA TRP A 152 26.70 -7.56 -30.03
C TRP A 152 27.34 -8.07 -28.74
N ASN A 153 27.52 -7.23 -27.72
CA ASN A 153 28.40 -7.52 -26.58
C ASN A 153 27.75 -8.34 -25.45
N VAL A 154 26.43 -8.25 -25.27
CA VAL A 154 25.65 -9.08 -24.32
C VAL A 154 24.27 -9.38 -24.95
N PRO A 155 24.22 -10.02 -26.14
CA PRO A 155 23.06 -10.00 -27.02
C PRO A 155 21.82 -10.64 -26.38
N LEU A 156 22.00 -11.71 -25.59
CA LEU A 156 20.89 -12.40 -24.93
C LEU A 156 20.20 -11.53 -23.85
N LEU A 157 20.96 -10.81 -23.02
CA LEU A 157 20.38 -9.96 -21.97
C LEU A 157 19.70 -8.71 -22.52
N PHE A 158 20.22 -8.12 -23.60
CA PHE A 158 19.54 -7.01 -24.28
C PHE A 158 18.34 -7.46 -25.12
N LEU A 159 18.32 -8.70 -25.60
CA LEU A 159 17.16 -9.31 -26.27
C LEU A 159 15.97 -9.39 -25.30
N VAL A 160 16.16 -9.98 -24.11
CA VAL A 160 15.08 -10.14 -23.12
C VAL A 160 14.65 -8.82 -22.49
N SER A 161 15.59 -7.89 -22.19
CA SER A 161 15.27 -6.56 -21.66
C SER A 161 14.34 -5.74 -22.55
N LYS A 162 14.25 -6.07 -23.85
CA LYS A 162 13.40 -5.34 -24.81
C LYS A 162 12.16 -6.15 -25.21
N LEU A 163 12.27 -7.46 -25.37
CA LEU A 163 11.13 -8.32 -25.74
C LEU A 163 10.15 -8.51 -24.59
N ALA A 164 10.58 -9.10 -23.47
CA ALA A 164 9.68 -9.51 -22.39
C ALA A 164 8.79 -8.36 -21.84
N PRO A 165 9.32 -7.17 -21.48
CA PRO A 165 8.49 -6.07 -21.01
C PRO A 165 7.60 -5.44 -22.09
N ALA A 166 7.99 -5.46 -23.36
CA ALA A 166 7.13 -4.98 -24.44
C ALA A 166 5.96 -5.94 -24.70
N LEU A 167 6.25 -7.24 -24.71
CA LEU A 167 5.31 -8.31 -25.01
C LEU A 167 4.25 -8.49 -23.93
N ILE A 168 4.62 -8.45 -22.63
CA ILE A 168 3.66 -8.75 -21.55
C ILE A 168 2.56 -7.69 -21.45
N VAL A 169 2.88 -6.43 -21.77
CA VAL A 169 1.90 -5.35 -21.82
C VAL A 169 1.08 -5.34 -23.11
N GLY A 170 1.33 -6.28 -24.03
CA GLY A 170 0.52 -6.55 -25.22
C GLY A 170 1.06 -5.97 -26.54
N ASN A 171 2.28 -5.43 -26.60
CA ASN A 171 2.88 -5.03 -27.89
C ASN A 171 3.35 -6.25 -28.68
N THR A 172 3.53 -6.07 -30.00
CA THR A 172 4.29 -7.00 -30.85
C THR A 172 5.61 -6.38 -31.25
N VAL A 173 6.63 -7.21 -31.47
CA VAL A 173 8.03 -6.76 -31.51
C VAL A 173 8.73 -7.19 -32.80
N VAL A 174 9.47 -6.25 -33.40
CA VAL A 174 10.52 -6.54 -34.38
C VAL A 174 11.88 -6.26 -33.76
N LEU A 175 12.66 -7.31 -33.49
CA LEU A 175 13.99 -7.22 -32.91
C LEU A 175 15.05 -7.35 -34.01
N LYS A 176 15.93 -6.36 -34.16
CA LYS A 176 17.14 -6.47 -34.98
C LYS A 176 18.35 -6.81 -34.11
N SER A 177 18.84 -8.03 -34.26
CA SER A 177 20.10 -8.50 -33.66
C SER A 177 21.31 -7.90 -34.38
N SER A 178 22.42 -7.67 -33.66
CA SER A 178 23.61 -7.10 -34.29
C SER A 178 24.28 -8.09 -35.23
N GLU A 179 24.64 -7.57 -36.40
CA GLU A 179 25.44 -8.16 -37.48
C GLU A 179 26.71 -8.89 -37.02
N LYS A 180 27.30 -8.54 -35.87
CA LYS A 180 28.49 -9.20 -35.33
C LYS A 180 28.21 -10.44 -34.48
N ALA A 181 27.11 -10.46 -33.71
CA ALA A 181 26.77 -11.55 -32.78
C ALA A 181 25.28 -11.97 -32.87
N PRO A 182 24.79 -12.41 -34.05
CA PRO A 182 23.36 -12.74 -34.23
C PRO A 182 23.01 -14.17 -33.84
N LEU A 183 23.99 -15.07 -33.69
CA LEU A 183 23.76 -16.52 -33.57
C LEU A 183 22.94 -16.88 -32.31
N THR A 184 23.23 -16.24 -31.17
CA THR A 184 22.46 -16.40 -29.93
C THR A 184 21.00 -15.98 -30.14
N CYS A 185 20.73 -14.92 -30.91
CA CYS A 185 19.38 -14.45 -31.22
C CYS A 185 18.63 -15.38 -32.19
N ALA A 186 19.34 -15.95 -33.18
CA ALA A 186 18.78 -16.97 -34.08
C ALA A 186 18.42 -18.26 -33.32
N LYS A 187 19.25 -18.69 -32.36
CA LYS A 187 18.89 -19.79 -31.44
C LYS A 187 17.63 -19.46 -30.65
N ILE A 188 17.53 -18.27 -30.04
CA ILE A 188 16.34 -17.85 -29.30
C ILE A 188 15.08 -17.85 -30.19
N ALA A 189 15.18 -17.51 -31.47
CA ALA A 189 14.04 -17.62 -32.39
C ALA A 189 13.53 -19.07 -32.52
N THR A 190 14.41 -20.08 -32.51
CA THR A 190 13.98 -21.49 -32.51
C THR A 190 13.23 -21.86 -31.23
N LEU A 191 13.65 -21.29 -30.10
CA LEU A 191 13.00 -21.51 -28.80
C LEU A 191 11.66 -20.76 -28.70
N VAL A 192 11.54 -19.58 -29.33
CA VAL A 192 10.26 -18.84 -29.48
C VAL A 192 9.25 -19.66 -30.29
N GLN A 193 9.68 -20.29 -31.39
CA GLN A 193 8.83 -21.17 -32.19
C GLN A 193 8.42 -22.42 -31.39
N GLN A 194 9.34 -23.04 -30.64
CA GLN A 194 9.05 -24.19 -29.78
C GLN A 194 8.16 -23.84 -28.57
N ALA A 195 8.33 -22.65 -27.98
CA ALA A 195 7.44 -22.11 -26.96
C ALA A 195 6.02 -21.93 -27.51
N GLY A 196 5.89 -21.60 -28.81
CA GLY A 196 4.61 -21.54 -29.52
C GLY A 196 3.97 -20.16 -29.53
N PHE A 197 4.77 -19.10 -29.42
CA PHE A 197 4.27 -17.72 -29.57
C PHE A 197 3.50 -17.58 -30.90
N PRO A 198 2.36 -16.86 -30.92
CA PRO A 198 1.58 -16.71 -32.15
C PRO A 198 2.39 -16.05 -33.29
N PRO A 199 2.20 -16.48 -34.55
CA PRO A 199 2.85 -15.89 -35.73
C PRO A 199 2.84 -14.35 -35.72
N GLY A 200 4.02 -13.76 -35.90
CA GLY A 200 4.20 -12.31 -36.00
C GLY A 200 4.29 -11.57 -34.67
N VAL A 201 3.98 -12.19 -33.51
CA VAL A 201 4.11 -11.54 -32.20
C VAL A 201 5.55 -11.16 -31.87
N ILE A 202 6.47 -12.07 -32.20
CA ILE A 202 7.93 -11.87 -32.16
C ILE A 202 8.47 -12.07 -33.57
N ASN A 203 9.27 -11.13 -34.05
CA ASN A 203 10.05 -11.25 -35.28
C ASN A 203 11.50 -10.91 -34.93
N ILE A 204 12.45 -11.76 -35.32
CA ILE A 204 13.88 -11.60 -35.03
C ILE A 204 14.62 -11.58 -36.36
N ILE A 205 15.19 -10.43 -36.70
CA ILE A 205 15.93 -10.20 -37.93
C ILE A 205 17.41 -9.89 -37.64
N THR A 206 18.26 -10.20 -38.61
CA THR A 206 19.71 -9.92 -38.61
C THR A 206 20.01 -9.05 -39.82
N GLY A 207 20.83 -8.02 -39.69
CA GLY A 207 21.20 -7.18 -40.84
C GLY A 207 22.01 -5.95 -40.46
N ILE A 208 22.56 -5.24 -41.45
CA ILE A 208 23.45 -4.10 -41.21
C ILE A 208 22.69 -2.92 -40.59
N GLY A 209 23.32 -2.20 -39.65
CA GLY A 209 22.73 -1.05 -38.97
C GLY A 209 22.16 0.04 -39.90
N ASP A 210 22.89 0.38 -40.97
CA ASP A 210 22.48 1.41 -41.94
C ASP A 210 21.35 0.95 -42.90
N VAL A 211 20.97 -0.34 -42.90
CA VAL A 211 19.85 -0.89 -43.66
C VAL A 211 18.66 -1.12 -42.72
N SER A 212 18.52 -2.33 -42.15
CA SER A 212 17.37 -2.69 -41.31
C SER A 212 17.26 -1.83 -40.05
N GLY A 213 18.38 -1.46 -39.43
CA GLY A 213 18.36 -0.56 -38.26
C GLY A 213 17.87 0.86 -38.59
N SER A 214 18.31 1.41 -39.73
CA SER A 214 17.82 2.69 -40.25
C SER A 214 16.32 2.62 -40.51
N ILE A 215 15.86 1.58 -41.20
CA ILE A 215 14.45 1.40 -41.55
C ILE A 215 13.57 1.30 -40.31
N LEU A 216 13.93 0.47 -39.32
CA LEU A 216 13.18 0.41 -38.05
C LEU A 216 13.09 1.79 -37.35
N SER A 217 14.13 2.62 -37.46
CA SER A 217 14.12 3.97 -36.88
C SER A 217 13.21 4.97 -37.60
N HIS A 218 13.01 4.84 -38.92
CA HIS A 218 12.14 5.74 -39.70
C HIS A 218 10.81 5.12 -40.17
N HIS A 219 10.54 3.84 -39.94
CA HIS A 219 9.30 3.19 -40.37
C HIS A 219 8.07 3.84 -39.69
N MET A 220 6.99 4.02 -40.44
CA MET A 220 5.83 4.81 -40.01
C MET A 220 4.89 4.07 -39.05
N ASP A 221 4.86 2.73 -39.09
CA ASP A 221 4.02 1.90 -38.22
C ASP A 221 4.64 1.57 -36.85
N ILE A 222 5.96 1.72 -36.68
CA ILE A 222 6.64 1.45 -35.40
C ILE A 222 6.36 2.62 -34.45
N ARG A 223 5.82 2.35 -33.26
CA ARG A 223 5.34 3.37 -32.31
C ARG A 223 6.32 3.68 -31.17
N ALA A 224 7.11 2.71 -30.76
CA ALA A 224 8.24 2.90 -29.87
C ALA A 224 9.45 2.08 -30.35
N LEU A 225 10.66 2.55 -30.06
CA LEU A 225 11.91 1.88 -30.38
C LEU A 225 12.87 1.94 -29.19
N SER A 226 13.33 0.78 -28.72
CA SER A 226 14.39 0.69 -27.70
C SER A 226 15.70 0.28 -28.37
N PHE A 227 16.73 1.12 -28.27
CA PHE A 227 18.05 0.91 -28.84
C PHE A 227 19.10 0.80 -27.72
N THR A 228 20.02 -0.15 -27.85
CA THR A 228 21.25 -0.17 -27.05
C THR A 228 22.48 -0.20 -27.96
N GLY A 229 23.47 0.67 -27.70
CA GLY A 229 24.72 0.73 -28.49
C GLY A 229 25.39 2.11 -28.49
N SER A 230 26.08 2.47 -29.59
CA SER A 230 26.91 3.69 -29.59
C SER A 230 26.10 4.99 -29.52
N GLY A 231 26.62 5.98 -28.78
CA GLY A 231 26.04 7.34 -28.73
C GLY A 231 26.10 8.12 -30.05
N ARG A 232 26.81 7.62 -31.07
CA ARG A 232 26.68 8.12 -32.46
C ARG A 232 25.39 7.59 -33.08
N THR A 233 25.15 6.28 -32.98
CA THR A 233 23.97 5.60 -33.55
C THR A 233 22.68 6.03 -32.87
N GLY A 234 22.67 6.15 -31.53
CA GLY A 234 21.50 6.64 -30.79
C GLY A 234 21.01 8.02 -31.24
N ARG A 235 21.94 8.95 -31.52
CA ARG A 235 21.62 10.28 -32.08
C ARG A 235 21.04 10.21 -33.51
N ILE A 236 21.50 9.27 -34.33
CA ILE A 236 20.96 9.04 -35.68
C ILE A 236 19.53 8.50 -35.59
N ILE A 237 19.29 7.50 -34.73
CA ILE A 237 17.97 6.90 -34.49
C ILE A 237 16.98 7.95 -33.94
N GLN A 238 17.40 8.77 -32.96
CA GLN A 238 16.58 9.86 -32.44
C GLN A 238 16.18 10.87 -33.53
N ALA A 239 17.12 11.22 -34.43
CA ALA A 239 16.84 12.12 -35.55
C ALA A 239 15.94 11.47 -36.62
N ALA A 240 16.04 10.16 -36.85
CA ALA A 240 15.19 9.43 -37.78
C ALA A 240 13.75 9.26 -37.26
N ALA A 241 13.58 8.99 -35.95
CA ALA A 241 12.29 9.01 -35.28
C ALA A 241 11.63 10.40 -35.36
N ALA A 242 12.40 11.47 -35.08
CA ALA A 242 11.94 12.85 -35.16
C ALA A 242 11.55 13.29 -36.60
N LYS A 243 12.19 12.72 -37.63
CA LYS A 243 11.91 12.99 -39.05
C LYS A 243 10.77 12.16 -39.65
N SER A 244 10.31 11.11 -38.97
CA SER A 244 9.32 10.16 -39.49
C SER A 244 7.94 10.36 -38.85
N ASN A 245 7.68 9.66 -37.74
CA ASN A 245 6.36 9.57 -37.13
C ASN A 245 6.34 9.99 -35.64
N LEU A 246 7.44 10.56 -35.13
CA LEU A 246 7.62 10.92 -33.72
C LEU A 246 7.46 9.72 -32.76
N LYS A 247 7.82 8.50 -33.20
CA LYS A 247 7.91 7.31 -32.33
C LYS A 247 8.73 7.60 -31.08
N GLN A 248 8.34 7.03 -29.95
CA GLN A 248 9.15 7.12 -28.73
C GLN A 248 10.47 6.38 -28.94
N VAL A 249 11.56 6.94 -28.38
CA VAL A 249 12.90 6.36 -28.50
C VAL A 249 13.52 6.26 -27.12
N TYR A 250 13.91 5.05 -26.77
CA TYR A 250 14.59 4.71 -25.53
C TYR A 250 16.01 4.28 -25.87
N LEU A 251 16.99 4.86 -25.18
CA LEU A 251 18.39 4.78 -25.54
C LEU A 251 19.19 4.32 -24.32
N GLU A 252 19.91 3.21 -24.45
CA GLU A 252 21.00 2.85 -23.53
C GLU A 252 22.32 2.87 -24.28
N LEU A 253 23.21 3.78 -23.88
CA LEU A 253 24.38 4.16 -24.66
C LEU A 253 25.67 3.96 -23.86
N GLY A 254 26.79 4.16 -24.54
CA GLY A 254 28.13 4.00 -23.97
C GLY A 254 28.42 4.82 -22.71
N GLY A 255 29.49 4.46 -22.01
CA GLY A 255 29.88 5.06 -20.73
C GLY A 255 31.37 5.38 -20.60
N LYS A 256 31.69 6.17 -19.57
CA LYS A 256 33.06 6.44 -19.12
C LYS A 256 33.14 6.41 -17.59
N SER A 257 32.66 5.29 -17.06
CA SER A 257 32.33 5.11 -15.65
C SER A 257 33.53 5.33 -14.72
N PRO A 258 33.44 6.27 -13.76
CA PRO A 258 34.45 6.45 -12.74
C PRO A 258 34.24 5.48 -11.58
N ALA A 259 35.33 4.97 -10.99
CA ALA A 259 35.36 4.44 -9.63
C ALA A 259 36.22 5.36 -8.75
N VAL A 260 35.76 5.71 -7.55
CA VAL A 260 36.48 6.58 -6.61
C VAL A 260 36.83 5.81 -5.34
N ILE A 261 38.12 5.69 -5.03
CA ILE A 261 38.64 4.86 -3.93
C ILE A 261 39.25 5.78 -2.86
N PHE A 262 38.60 5.86 -1.70
CA PHE A 262 39.09 6.61 -0.53
C PHE A 262 39.99 5.77 0.37
N GLU A 263 40.80 6.41 1.20
CA GLU A 263 41.79 5.77 2.08
C GLU A 263 41.20 4.81 3.12
N ASP A 264 39.95 5.02 3.53
CA ASP A 264 39.20 4.16 4.45
C ASP A 264 38.49 2.99 3.76
N ALA A 265 38.60 2.86 2.44
CA ALA A 265 38.05 1.75 1.67
C ALA A 265 38.57 0.38 2.14
N GLU A 266 37.85 -0.68 1.77
CA GLU A 266 38.37 -2.04 1.82
C GLU A 266 39.26 -2.28 0.59
N LEU A 267 40.54 -1.90 0.70
CA LEU A 267 41.48 -1.77 -0.42
C LEU A 267 41.53 -3.01 -1.33
N GLU A 268 41.64 -4.20 -0.75
CA GLU A 268 41.78 -5.46 -1.50
C GLU A 268 40.48 -5.86 -2.21
N LYS A 269 39.31 -5.55 -1.63
CA LYS A 269 38.01 -5.72 -2.29
C LYS A 269 37.87 -4.74 -3.45
N ALA A 270 38.18 -3.46 -3.21
CA ALA A 270 38.14 -2.41 -4.22
C ALA A 270 39.04 -2.70 -5.42
N VAL A 271 40.25 -3.25 -5.19
CA VAL A 271 41.14 -3.74 -6.25
C VAL A 271 40.49 -4.85 -7.07
N LYS A 272 40.01 -5.92 -6.42
CA LYS A 272 39.47 -7.11 -7.10
C LYS A 272 38.26 -6.76 -7.97
N GLU A 273 37.31 -6.00 -7.43
CA GLU A 273 36.05 -5.68 -8.11
C GLU A 273 36.25 -4.72 -9.29
N THR A 274 37.10 -3.70 -9.16
CA THR A 274 37.37 -2.76 -10.27
C THR A 274 38.25 -3.38 -11.36
N ALA A 275 39.16 -4.29 -11.03
CA ALA A 275 39.92 -5.07 -12.01
C ALA A 275 39.01 -6.02 -12.80
N ASN A 276 38.11 -6.74 -12.11
CA ASN A 276 37.07 -7.55 -12.75
C ASN A 276 36.16 -6.69 -13.65
N SER A 277 35.76 -5.49 -13.22
CA SER A 277 34.91 -4.58 -14.00
C SER A 277 35.45 -4.23 -15.39
N ILE A 278 36.78 -4.15 -15.56
CA ILE A 278 37.43 -3.83 -16.84
C ILE A 278 37.94 -5.06 -17.61
N GLN A 279 38.15 -6.20 -16.94
CA GLN A 279 38.41 -7.48 -17.62
C GLN A 279 37.12 -8.16 -18.12
N TRP A 280 35.97 -7.99 -17.44
CA TRP A 280 34.73 -8.70 -17.78
C TRP A 280 34.36 -8.46 -19.24
N ASN A 281 34.04 -9.56 -19.95
CA ASN A 281 33.80 -9.59 -21.40
C ASN A 281 34.91 -8.91 -22.24
N SER A 282 36.17 -9.06 -21.84
CA SER A 282 37.35 -8.41 -22.44
C SER A 282 37.24 -6.87 -22.48
N GLY A 283 36.55 -6.26 -21.51
CA GLY A 283 36.31 -4.82 -21.40
C GLY A 283 35.26 -4.26 -22.37
N GLN A 284 34.52 -5.12 -23.08
CA GLN A 284 33.50 -4.75 -24.07
C GLN A 284 32.14 -4.46 -23.38
N VAL A 285 32.16 -3.53 -22.42
CA VAL A 285 31.10 -3.33 -21.42
C VAL A 285 30.88 -1.84 -21.18
N CYS A 286 29.67 -1.34 -21.42
CA CYS A 286 29.33 0.09 -21.33
C CYS A 286 29.44 0.68 -19.90
N MET A 287 29.32 -0.15 -18.87
CA MET A 287 29.41 0.24 -17.45
C MET A 287 30.82 0.07 -16.84
N ALA A 288 31.81 -0.45 -17.59
CA ALA A 288 33.14 -0.77 -17.07
C ALA A 288 33.88 0.46 -16.53
N ASN A 289 34.57 0.30 -15.38
CA ASN A 289 35.29 1.37 -14.69
C ASN A 289 36.62 1.74 -15.38
N SER A 290 36.55 2.23 -16.62
CA SER A 290 37.71 2.65 -17.42
C SER A 290 38.40 3.93 -16.93
N ARG A 291 37.86 4.57 -15.88
CA ARG A 291 38.55 5.57 -15.04
C ARG A 291 38.47 5.15 -13.58
N ILE A 292 39.61 5.09 -12.90
CA ILE A 292 39.71 4.89 -11.46
C ILE A 292 40.45 6.10 -10.87
N TYR A 293 39.89 6.66 -9.79
CA TYR A 293 40.48 7.75 -9.03
C TYR A 293 40.79 7.25 -7.61
N VAL A 294 42.04 7.38 -7.17
CA VAL A 294 42.51 6.85 -5.89
C VAL A 294 43.08 7.97 -5.01
N GLN A 295 42.78 7.95 -3.71
CA GLN A 295 43.29 8.96 -2.78
C GLN A 295 44.82 8.83 -2.61
N ASP A 296 45.53 9.96 -2.57
CA ASP A 296 47.00 9.99 -2.58
C ASP A 296 47.67 9.23 -1.42
N THR A 297 47.03 9.15 -0.27
CA THR A 297 47.50 8.37 0.91
C THR A 297 47.54 6.86 0.72
N ILE A 298 46.84 6.31 -0.29
CA ILE A 298 46.80 4.86 -0.60
C ILE A 298 47.19 4.51 -2.05
N ALA A 299 47.49 5.50 -2.89
CA ALA A 299 47.60 5.35 -4.34
C ALA A 299 48.62 4.31 -4.79
N ASP A 300 49.87 4.37 -4.30
CA ASP A 300 50.94 3.44 -4.73
C ASP A 300 50.59 1.98 -4.41
N LYS A 301 50.09 1.71 -3.18
CA LYS A 301 49.69 0.37 -2.76
C LYS A 301 48.50 -0.14 -3.57
N TYR A 302 47.53 0.72 -3.89
CA TYR A 302 46.41 0.34 -4.75
C TYR A 302 46.89 -0.03 -6.16
N ILE A 303 47.75 0.79 -6.77
CA ILE A 303 48.26 0.59 -8.13
C ILE A 303 49.10 -0.69 -8.22
N GLU A 304 49.95 -0.96 -7.21
CA GLU A 304 50.70 -2.21 -7.13
C GLU A 304 49.79 -3.44 -7.04
N LEU A 305 48.85 -3.44 -6.08
CA LEU A 305 47.91 -4.57 -5.91
C LEU A 305 47.00 -4.77 -7.12
N PHE A 306 46.52 -3.68 -7.74
CA PHE A 306 45.74 -3.74 -8.97
C PHE A 306 46.55 -4.36 -10.10
N LYS A 307 47.80 -3.91 -10.32
CA LYS A 307 48.67 -4.50 -11.33
C LYS A 307 48.90 -5.99 -11.07
N GLN A 308 49.28 -6.37 -9.85
CA GLN A 308 49.53 -7.77 -9.50
C GLN A 308 48.30 -8.65 -9.76
N TYR A 309 47.11 -8.22 -9.33
CA TYR A 309 45.87 -8.97 -9.54
C TYR A 309 45.49 -9.07 -11.02
N PHE A 310 45.61 -7.96 -11.77
CA PHE A 310 45.27 -7.87 -13.20
C PHE A 310 46.27 -8.63 -14.10
N GLU A 311 47.50 -8.87 -13.64
CA GLU A 311 48.47 -9.74 -14.33
C GLU A 311 48.36 -11.23 -13.94
N GLN A 312 47.74 -11.55 -12.80
CA GLN A 312 47.62 -12.93 -12.29
C GLN A 312 46.28 -13.61 -12.66
N GLU A 313 45.16 -12.90 -12.53
CA GLU A 313 43.83 -13.50 -12.73
C GLU A 313 43.29 -13.38 -14.16
N VAL A 314 43.88 -12.54 -15.01
CA VAL A 314 43.39 -12.31 -16.37
C VAL A 314 43.98 -13.34 -17.35
N ARG A 315 43.25 -14.44 -17.52
CA ARG A 315 43.69 -15.67 -18.20
C ARG A 315 43.19 -15.67 -19.64
N MET A 316 43.97 -15.03 -20.50
CA MET A 316 43.68 -14.90 -21.92
C MET A 316 43.78 -16.24 -22.67
N GLY A 317 42.74 -16.63 -23.42
CA GLY A 317 42.73 -17.89 -24.16
C GLY A 317 41.59 -18.05 -25.15
N ASP A 318 41.45 -19.26 -25.69
CA ASP A 318 40.33 -19.71 -26.53
C ASP A 318 39.00 -19.59 -25.75
N PRO A 319 38.01 -18.82 -26.24
CA PRO A 319 36.70 -18.67 -25.59
C PRO A 319 35.91 -19.98 -25.41
N LEU A 320 36.16 -20.98 -26.26
CA LEU A 320 35.55 -22.32 -26.19
C LEU A 320 36.36 -23.29 -25.31
N ALA A 321 37.42 -22.82 -24.65
CA ALA A 321 38.22 -23.63 -23.73
C ALA A 321 37.35 -24.24 -22.60
N PRO A 322 37.45 -25.54 -22.31
CA PRO A 322 36.69 -26.16 -21.22
C PRO A 322 36.93 -25.45 -19.88
N ILE A 323 35.86 -25.15 -19.15
CA ILE A 323 35.82 -24.27 -17.95
C ILE A 323 36.95 -24.54 -16.96
N ARG A 324 37.36 -25.81 -16.77
CA ARG A 324 38.51 -26.22 -15.94
C ARG A 324 39.89 -25.61 -16.33
N LYS A 325 40.01 -24.94 -17.48
CA LYS A 325 41.19 -24.15 -17.87
C LYS A 325 41.15 -22.71 -17.30
N GLY A 326 40.00 -22.23 -16.85
CA GLY A 326 39.82 -20.91 -16.26
C GLY A 326 40.08 -19.75 -17.22
N VAL A 327 39.71 -19.87 -18.50
CA VAL A 327 39.81 -18.75 -19.46
C VAL A 327 38.68 -17.76 -19.16
N ASN A 328 39.05 -16.51 -18.87
CA ASN A 328 38.13 -15.41 -18.56
C ASN A 328 38.41 -14.13 -19.39
N HIS A 329 39.33 -14.19 -20.36
CA HIS A 329 39.63 -13.07 -21.27
C HIS A 329 39.74 -13.58 -22.71
N GLY A 330 38.83 -13.11 -23.55
CA GLY A 330 38.74 -13.47 -24.96
C GLY A 330 39.37 -12.43 -25.90
N PRO A 331 39.17 -12.57 -27.21
CA PRO A 331 39.46 -11.51 -28.17
C PRO A 331 38.47 -10.34 -28.03
N GLN A 332 38.64 -9.31 -28.86
CA GLN A 332 37.58 -8.37 -29.20
C GLN A 332 36.68 -8.94 -30.29
N VAL A 333 35.43 -8.48 -30.40
CA VAL A 333 34.41 -9.03 -31.32
C VAL A 333 34.84 -9.12 -32.79
N ASP A 334 35.62 -8.16 -33.28
CA ASP A 334 36.11 -8.14 -34.66
C ASP A 334 37.38 -7.28 -34.83
N GLU A 335 37.96 -7.35 -36.03
CA GLU A 335 39.14 -6.58 -36.43
C GLU A 335 38.91 -5.07 -36.29
N VAL A 336 37.69 -4.60 -36.53
CA VAL A 336 37.32 -3.17 -36.43
C VAL A 336 37.41 -2.72 -34.98
N GLN A 337 36.86 -3.49 -34.03
CA GLN A 337 36.95 -3.18 -32.61
C GLN A 337 38.40 -3.26 -32.11
N GLN A 338 39.16 -4.29 -32.50
CA GLN A 338 40.58 -4.39 -32.15
C GLN A 338 41.38 -3.18 -32.65
N LYS A 339 41.18 -2.75 -33.90
CA LYS A 339 41.82 -1.56 -34.48
C LYS A 339 41.46 -0.28 -33.74
N ILE A 340 40.20 -0.12 -33.31
CA ILE A 340 39.77 1.02 -32.49
C ILE A 340 40.48 1.03 -31.12
N VAL A 341 40.54 -0.11 -30.43
CA VAL A 341 41.23 -0.22 -29.14
C VAL A 341 42.73 0.05 -29.28
N LEU A 342 43.39 -0.49 -30.32
CA LEU A 342 44.81 -0.20 -30.60
C LEU A 342 45.08 1.29 -30.87
N GLN A 343 44.17 2.00 -31.55
CA GLN A 343 44.27 3.45 -31.76
C GLN A 343 44.14 4.23 -30.44
N TYR A 344 43.28 3.81 -29.52
CA TYR A 344 43.22 4.40 -28.17
C TYR A 344 44.49 4.12 -27.36
N LEU A 345 45.00 2.89 -27.38
CA LEU A 345 46.26 2.53 -26.71
C LEU A 345 47.44 3.39 -27.18
N GLU A 346 47.51 3.66 -28.48
CA GLU A 346 48.54 4.53 -29.05
C GLU A 346 48.32 6.01 -28.68
N SER A 347 47.07 6.49 -28.74
CA SER A 347 46.72 7.83 -28.25
C SER A 347 47.02 8.02 -26.76
N GLY A 348 46.97 6.97 -25.95
CA GLY A 348 47.33 6.98 -24.54
C GLY A 348 48.81 7.30 -24.31
N LYS A 349 49.69 6.51 -24.94
CA LYS A 349 51.15 6.72 -24.91
C LYS A 349 51.53 8.14 -25.36
N GLN A 350 50.88 8.62 -26.43
CA GLN A 350 51.13 9.96 -26.99
C GLN A 350 50.61 11.10 -26.10
N SER A 351 49.60 10.86 -25.25
CA SER A 351 49.04 11.84 -24.31
C SER A 351 49.87 12.04 -23.02
N GLY A 352 50.99 11.32 -22.87
CA GLY A 352 51.84 11.41 -21.68
C GLY A 352 51.36 10.56 -20.49
N GLY A 353 50.35 9.71 -20.66
CA GLY A 353 49.97 8.71 -19.67
C GLY A 353 51.03 7.61 -19.53
N GLU A 354 51.35 7.22 -18.29
CA GLU A 354 52.38 6.22 -18.01
C GLU A 354 51.80 4.81 -18.13
N LEU A 355 52.29 4.03 -19.11
CA LEU A 355 51.89 2.65 -19.37
C LEU A 355 52.56 1.69 -18.36
N LEU A 356 51.78 1.03 -17.51
CA LEU A 356 52.28 0.13 -16.46
C LEU A 356 52.35 -1.34 -16.89
N THR A 357 51.44 -1.78 -17.76
CA THR A 357 51.39 -3.12 -18.35
C THR A 357 50.50 -3.13 -19.60
N GLY A 358 50.65 -4.15 -20.44
CA GLY A 358 49.93 -4.28 -21.71
C GLY A 358 50.37 -3.26 -22.77
N GLY A 359 49.40 -2.63 -23.45
CA GLY A 359 49.64 -1.57 -24.44
C GLY A 359 49.69 -2.00 -25.90
N GLY A 360 49.31 -3.25 -26.22
CA GLY A 360 49.22 -3.76 -27.58
C GLY A 360 48.35 -5.02 -27.74
N ALA A 361 48.39 -5.61 -28.94
CA ALA A 361 47.92 -6.97 -29.18
C ALA A 361 49.02 -7.98 -28.76
N PRO A 362 48.66 -9.19 -28.29
CA PRO A 362 49.63 -10.23 -27.99
C PRO A 362 50.28 -10.77 -29.28
N THR A 363 51.52 -11.25 -29.17
CA THR A 363 52.31 -11.78 -30.31
C THR A 363 52.44 -13.32 -30.31
N ASP A 364 51.85 -13.99 -29.33
CA ASP A 364 51.94 -15.45 -29.11
C ASP A 364 50.75 -16.24 -29.69
N ARG A 365 49.76 -15.55 -30.29
CA ARG A 365 48.50 -16.12 -30.76
C ARG A 365 47.91 -15.35 -31.94
N GLU A 366 47.03 -16.02 -32.68
CA GLU A 366 46.14 -15.44 -33.67
C GLU A 366 44.84 -14.92 -33.01
N GLY A 367 44.00 -14.20 -33.76
CA GLY A 367 42.73 -13.64 -33.27
C GLY A 367 42.82 -12.20 -32.77
N TYR A 368 41.66 -11.58 -32.55
CA TYR A 368 41.51 -10.14 -32.29
C TYR A 368 41.78 -9.75 -30.82
N TYR A 369 42.78 -10.36 -30.19
CA TYR A 369 43.11 -10.15 -28.79
C TYR A 369 43.76 -8.78 -28.52
N ILE A 370 43.55 -8.28 -27.29
CA ILE A 370 44.20 -7.09 -26.71
C ILE A 370 44.73 -7.47 -25.33
N GLN A 371 45.95 -7.05 -25.02
CA GLN A 371 46.55 -7.24 -23.69
C GLN A 371 45.81 -6.41 -22.63
N PRO A 372 45.54 -6.95 -21.42
CA PRO A 372 45.03 -6.17 -20.31
C PRO A 372 45.97 -4.99 -20.05
N THR A 373 45.44 -3.76 -20.11
CA THR A 373 46.28 -2.54 -20.14
C THR A 373 45.94 -1.57 -19.02
N ILE A 374 46.96 -1.09 -18.32
CA ILE A 374 46.86 -0.07 -17.27
C ILE A 374 47.69 1.15 -17.67
N PHE A 375 47.04 2.31 -17.77
CA PHE A 375 47.70 3.61 -17.74
C PHE A 375 47.55 4.25 -16.35
N LYS A 376 48.56 4.98 -15.89
CA LYS A 376 48.44 5.91 -14.74
C LYS A 376 48.82 7.34 -15.13
N ASN A 377 48.54 8.30 -14.24
CA ASN A 377 48.95 9.72 -14.38
C ASN A 377 48.55 10.35 -15.73
N THR A 378 47.39 9.97 -16.27
CA THR A 378 46.95 10.39 -17.62
C THR A 378 46.19 11.71 -17.53
N PRO A 379 46.48 12.73 -18.38
CA PRO A 379 45.76 14.01 -18.32
C PRO A 379 44.24 13.86 -18.48
N GLU A 380 43.45 14.60 -17.68
CA GLU A 380 41.97 14.49 -17.68
C GLU A 380 41.34 14.95 -19.02
N ASP A 381 42.07 15.68 -19.86
CA ASP A 381 41.68 16.07 -21.20
C ASP A 381 42.13 15.10 -22.31
N ALA A 382 42.97 14.11 -21.97
CA ALA A 382 43.43 13.09 -22.89
C ALA A 382 42.27 12.27 -23.46
N ARG A 383 42.42 11.84 -24.72
CA ARG A 383 41.38 11.10 -25.46
C ARG A 383 40.92 9.83 -24.71
N ILE A 384 41.86 9.09 -24.12
CA ILE A 384 41.56 7.85 -23.37
C ILE A 384 40.90 8.08 -22.00
N MET A 385 40.91 9.31 -21.47
CA MET A 385 40.14 9.71 -20.29
C MET A 385 38.71 10.15 -20.67
N ARG A 386 38.53 10.73 -21.85
CA ARG A 386 37.23 11.28 -22.31
C ARG A 386 36.35 10.30 -23.08
N GLU A 387 36.94 9.49 -23.97
CA GLU A 387 36.19 8.63 -24.89
C GLU A 387 36.08 7.17 -24.40
N GLU A 388 34.97 6.52 -24.73
CA GLU A 388 34.75 5.10 -24.47
C GLU A 388 35.70 4.27 -25.36
N ILE A 389 36.50 3.41 -24.73
CA ILE A 389 37.49 2.54 -25.41
C ILE A 389 36.85 1.20 -25.81
N PHE A 390 35.97 0.67 -24.95
CA PHE A 390 35.25 -0.59 -25.15
C PHE A 390 36.19 -1.77 -25.44
N GLY A 391 37.16 -1.92 -24.53
CA GLY A 391 38.22 -2.93 -24.51
C GLY A 391 38.94 -2.89 -23.15
N PRO A 392 39.92 -3.77 -22.88
CA PRO A 392 40.42 -4.05 -21.53
C PRO A 392 41.48 -3.04 -21.08
N VAL A 393 41.09 -1.76 -20.99
CA VAL A 393 41.99 -0.61 -20.79
C VAL A 393 41.47 0.28 -19.67
N VAL A 394 42.24 0.41 -18.59
CA VAL A 394 41.94 1.26 -17.43
C VAL A 394 42.92 2.42 -17.30
N ASN A 395 42.42 3.57 -16.83
CA ASN A 395 43.21 4.71 -16.41
C ASN A 395 43.11 4.84 -14.89
N ILE A 396 44.24 4.89 -14.18
CA ILE A 396 44.28 5.07 -12.72
C ILE A 396 44.95 6.41 -12.39
N ASN A 397 44.16 7.38 -11.95
CA ASN A 397 44.61 8.72 -11.56
C ASN A 397 44.50 8.93 -10.05
N VAL A 398 45.24 9.91 -9.54
CA VAL A 398 45.29 10.25 -8.11
C VAL A 398 44.48 11.52 -7.83
N PHE A 399 43.90 11.61 -6.63
CA PHE A 399 43.23 12.80 -6.10
C PHE A 399 43.61 13.07 -4.64
N LYS A 400 43.33 14.29 -4.16
CA LYS A 400 43.60 14.73 -2.79
C LYS A 400 42.35 15.16 -2.03
N SER A 401 41.36 15.76 -2.70
CA SER A 401 40.13 16.24 -2.06
C SER A 401 38.87 15.55 -2.61
N GLU A 402 37.85 15.48 -1.77
CA GLU A 402 36.53 14.91 -2.12
C GLU A 402 35.83 15.76 -3.20
N GLU A 403 35.97 17.08 -3.13
CA GLU A 403 35.45 18.04 -4.11
C GLU A 403 36.18 17.93 -5.45
N GLU A 404 37.51 17.80 -5.42
CA GLU A 404 38.37 17.63 -6.59
C GLU A 404 37.98 16.37 -7.37
N VAL A 405 37.85 15.23 -6.69
CA VAL A 405 37.56 13.96 -7.36
C VAL A 405 36.12 13.86 -7.82
N LEU A 406 35.17 14.45 -7.10
CA LEU A 406 33.78 14.51 -7.56
C LEU A 406 33.65 15.34 -8.84
N ALA A 407 34.37 16.47 -8.93
CA ALA A 407 34.45 17.26 -10.15
C ALA A 407 35.10 16.49 -11.31
N LYS A 408 36.23 15.79 -11.08
CA LYS A 408 36.88 14.92 -12.08
C LYS A 408 35.97 13.79 -12.55
N ALA A 409 35.31 13.09 -11.62
CA ALA A 409 34.39 11.99 -11.93
C ALA A 409 33.24 12.45 -12.84
N ASN A 410 32.65 13.62 -12.55
CA ASN A 410 31.55 14.20 -13.31
C ASN A 410 31.96 14.92 -14.61
N ASN A 411 33.25 15.21 -14.83
CA ASN A 411 33.78 15.91 -16.00
C ASN A 411 33.75 15.04 -17.28
N THR A 412 32.56 14.69 -17.72
CA THR A 412 32.27 13.85 -18.89
C THR A 412 30.83 14.06 -19.36
N GLU A 413 30.60 13.89 -20.66
CA GLU A 413 29.27 13.85 -21.28
C GLU A 413 28.52 12.53 -21.05
N TYR A 414 29.21 11.52 -20.52
CA TYR A 414 28.64 10.22 -20.17
C TYR A 414 28.08 10.22 -18.73
N GLY A 415 27.19 9.27 -18.44
CA GLY A 415 26.54 9.15 -17.13
C GLY A 415 25.86 7.80 -16.90
N LEU A 416 26.43 6.68 -17.40
CA LEU A 416 25.79 5.38 -17.25
C LEU A 416 25.91 4.83 -15.82
N TYR A 417 27.13 4.46 -15.43
CA TYR A 417 27.45 3.88 -14.12
C TYR A 417 28.59 4.67 -13.45
N ALA A 418 28.62 4.71 -12.12
CA ALA A 418 29.76 5.19 -11.32
C ALA A 418 29.90 4.36 -10.03
N ALA A 419 31.02 4.46 -9.32
CA ALA A 419 31.17 3.81 -8.01
C ALA A 419 32.03 4.61 -7.03
N VAL A 420 31.78 4.40 -5.73
CA VAL A 420 32.56 4.94 -4.62
C VAL A 420 32.87 3.86 -3.59
N TYR A 421 34.12 3.80 -3.13
CA TYR A 421 34.58 2.91 -2.06
C TYR A 421 35.04 3.75 -0.87
N THR A 422 34.37 3.58 0.27
CA THR A 422 34.50 4.40 1.49
C THR A 422 33.73 3.72 2.63
N LYS A 423 34.26 3.70 3.85
CA LYS A 423 33.55 3.25 5.06
C LYS A 423 32.80 4.40 5.75
N ASN A 424 33.20 5.64 5.49
CA ASN A 424 32.46 6.83 5.89
C ASN A 424 31.09 6.89 5.18
N ILE A 425 30.00 6.78 5.95
CA ILE A 425 28.62 6.77 5.43
C ILE A 425 28.17 8.13 4.88
N ASP A 426 28.56 9.24 5.51
CA ASP A 426 28.20 10.58 5.03
C ASP A 426 28.84 10.84 3.66
N ARG A 427 30.08 10.39 3.45
CA ARG A 427 30.77 10.42 2.16
C ARG A 427 30.07 9.53 1.14
N ALA A 428 29.72 8.29 1.50
CA ALA A 428 28.98 7.39 0.61
C ALA A 428 27.70 8.05 0.08
N LEU A 429 26.92 8.70 0.97
CA LEU A 429 25.70 9.41 0.61
C LEU A 429 25.96 10.70 -0.21
N ARG A 430 27.05 11.44 0.08
CA ARG A 430 27.45 12.60 -0.73
C ARG A 430 27.84 12.20 -2.16
N PHE A 431 28.58 11.10 -2.34
CA PHE A 431 28.91 10.59 -3.68
C PHE A 431 27.70 9.98 -4.39
N ALA A 432 26.86 9.21 -3.71
CA ALA A 432 25.63 8.64 -4.29
C ALA A 432 24.66 9.72 -4.80
N LYS A 433 24.64 10.89 -4.15
CA LYS A 433 23.87 12.07 -4.60
C LYS A 433 24.62 12.94 -5.62
N GLY A 434 25.95 13.00 -5.53
CA GLY A 434 26.79 13.94 -6.27
C GLY A 434 27.30 13.41 -7.61
N LEU A 435 27.43 12.10 -7.78
CA LEU A 435 27.88 11.49 -9.03
C LEU A 435 26.77 11.57 -10.08
N GLU A 436 27.08 12.15 -11.24
CA GLU A 436 26.12 12.36 -12.33
C GLU A 436 25.98 11.12 -13.21
N ALA A 437 25.73 9.96 -12.59
CA ALA A 437 25.46 8.69 -13.25
C ALA A 437 24.06 8.17 -12.88
N GLY A 438 23.44 7.43 -13.80
CA GLY A 438 22.12 6.84 -13.58
C GLY A 438 22.10 5.64 -12.64
N MET A 439 23.25 4.99 -12.42
CA MET A 439 23.47 3.99 -11.38
C MET A 439 24.79 4.25 -10.66
N VAL A 440 24.81 4.14 -9.32
CA VAL A 440 25.99 4.39 -8.49
C VAL A 440 26.20 3.24 -7.49
N GLY A 441 27.31 2.51 -7.63
CA GLY A 441 27.75 1.48 -6.67
C GLY A 441 28.41 2.09 -5.43
N ILE A 442 28.13 1.53 -4.25
CA ILE A 442 28.74 1.93 -2.97
C ILE A 442 29.41 0.70 -2.36
N ASN A 443 30.74 0.69 -2.29
CA ASN A 443 31.55 -0.48 -1.92
C ASN A 443 31.23 -1.74 -2.76
N CYS A 444 30.80 -1.53 -4.00
CA CYS A 444 30.56 -2.50 -5.06
C CYS A 444 30.65 -1.76 -6.43
N THR A 445 30.77 -2.48 -7.54
CA THR A 445 30.83 -1.87 -8.87
C THR A 445 30.40 -2.81 -10.01
N SER A 446 30.43 -2.31 -11.25
CA SER A 446 30.16 -3.07 -12.48
C SER A 446 30.88 -4.44 -12.49
N PRO A 447 30.21 -5.55 -12.89
CA PRO A 447 28.88 -5.61 -13.50
C PRO A 447 27.69 -5.66 -12.51
N VAL A 448 27.88 -5.36 -11.22
CA VAL A 448 26.81 -5.44 -10.21
C VAL A 448 25.73 -4.37 -10.46
N ALA A 449 24.48 -4.80 -10.56
CA ALA A 449 23.27 -3.97 -10.57
C ALA A 449 22.20 -4.58 -9.66
N GLY A 450 21.27 -3.76 -9.14
CA GLY A 450 20.06 -4.27 -8.49
C GLY A 450 19.06 -4.73 -9.55
N ALA A 451 18.49 -5.93 -9.39
CA ALA A 451 17.52 -6.47 -10.34
C ALA A 451 16.17 -5.72 -10.28
N ASP A 452 15.76 -5.39 -9.04
CA ASP A 452 14.57 -4.63 -8.66
C ASP A 452 14.71 -3.10 -8.84
N MET A 453 15.76 -2.65 -9.54
CA MET A 453 16.17 -1.25 -9.63
C MET A 453 16.30 -0.78 -11.10
N PRO A 454 16.11 0.52 -11.36
CA PRO A 454 16.25 1.08 -12.71
C PRO A 454 17.72 1.16 -13.12
N PHE A 455 18.07 0.45 -14.19
CA PHE A 455 19.28 0.71 -14.95
C PHE A 455 19.03 1.75 -16.05
N GLY A 456 19.99 2.65 -16.26
CA GLY A 456 20.05 3.42 -17.50
C GLY A 456 20.74 4.77 -17.41
N GLY A 457 21.05 5.38 -18.56
CA GLY A 457 21.94 6.54 -18.65
C GLY A 457 21.47 7.87 -18.02
N TYR A 458 22.42 8.66 -17.53
CA TYR A 458 22.37 10.14 -17.45
C TYR A 458 23.13 10.76 -18.63
N LYS A 459 22.91 12.06 -18.86
CA LYS A 459 23.56 12.87 -19.91
C LYS A 459 23.45 12.19 -21.29
N SER A 460 24.56 12.01 -22.02
CA SER A 460 24.58 11.35 -23.33
C SER A 460 24.63 9.82 -23.26
N SER A 461 24.64 9.21 -22.06
CA SER A 461 24.59 7.74 -21.92
C SER A 461 23.19 7.15 -22.05
N GLY A 462 22.10 7.93 -22.14
CA GLY A 462 20.78 7.34 -22.40
C GLY A 462 19.56 8.20 -22.12
N SER A 463 18.39 7.63 -22.41
CA SER A 463 17.07 8.21 -22.16
C SER A 463 16.02 7.10 -22.03
N GLY A 464 15.26 7.07 -20.93
CA GLY A 464 14.48 5.90 -20.51
C GLY A 464 15.16 5.16 -19.35
N ARG A 465 14.59 4.03 -18.92
CA ARG A 465 15.21 3.10 -17.94
C ARG A 465 14.78 1.67 -18.24
N GLU A 466 15.71 0.73 -18.22
CA GLU A 466 15.41 -0.70 -18.19
C GLU A 466 15.50 -1.20 -16.73
N GLY A 467 14.60 -2.06 -16.29
CA GLY A 467 14.61 -2.61 -14.94
C GLY A 467 13.23 -3.04 -14.43
N GLU A 468 13.24 -3.76 -13.32
CA GLU A 468 12.06 -4.19 -12.58
C GLU A 468 11.75 -3.15 -11.46
N PRO A 469 10.54 -3.11 -10.89
CA PRO A 469 9.35 -3.84 -11.33
C PRO A 469 8.61 -3.19 -12.51
N LEU A 470 8.71 -1.86 -12.67
CA LEU A 470 7.89 -1.09 -13.63
C LEU A 470 8.69 -0.41 -14.75
N TYR A 471 9.98 -0.14 -14.55
CA TYR A 471 10.73 0.80 -15.41
C TYR A 471 10.80 0.35 -16.88
N SER A 472 11.06 -0.92 -17.16
CA SER A 472 11.01 -1.43 -18.54
C SER A 472 9.61 -1.35 -19.13
N LEU A 473 8.56 -1.63 -18.34
CA LEU A 473 7.16 -1.64 -18.80
C LEU A 473 6.72 -0.23 -19.22
N ASP A 474 7.20 0.79 -18.50
CA ASP A 474 6.91 2.20 -18.78
C ASP A 474 7.39 2.66 -20.17
N ASN A 475 8.43 2.03 -20.72
CA ASN A 475 8.93 2.33 -22.08
C ASN A 475 8.00 1.79 -23.19
N PHE A 476 7.03 0.94 -22.87
CA PHE A 476 6.20 0.24 -23.85
C PHE A 476 4.69 0.51 -23.69
N LEU A 477 4.34 1.58 -22.97
CA LEU A 477 2.97 1.93 -22.58
C LEU A 477 2.58 3.38 -22.90
N GLU A 478 1.59 3.56 -23.78
CA GLU A 478 0.90 4.82 -23.98
C GLU A 478 -0.09 5.13 -22.84
N THR A 479 -0.13 6.38 -22.37
CA THR A 479 -0.98 6.81 -21.24
C THR A 479 -2.20 7.59 -21.75
N LYS A 480 -3.24 6.85 -22.12
CA LYS A 480 -4.48 7.41 -22.67
C LYS A 480 -5.39 7.96 -21.58
N SER A 481 -5.35 9.29 -21.39
CA SER A 481 -6.33 10.00 -20.56
C SER A 481 -7.68 10.09 -21.27
N PHE A 482 -8.77 9.71 -20.60
CA PHE A 482 -10.14 10.01 -21.04
C PHE A 482 -10.95 10.70 -19.93
N PRO A 483 -11.43 11.94 -20.15
CA PRO A 483 -12.33 12.63 -19.23
C PRO A 483 -13.76 12.15 -19.46
N GLY A 484 -14.21 11.16 -18.68
CA GLY A 484 -15.60 10.73 -18.72
C GLY A 484 -16.49 11.76 -18.01
N PRO A 485 -17.53 12.35 -18.65
CA PRO A 485 -18.55 13.06 -17.89
C PRO A 485 -19.15 12.07 -16.89
N CYS A 486 -19.26 12.46 -15.62
CA CYS A 486 -19.65 11.54 -14.56
C CYS A 486 -21.02 10.92 -14.89
N ARG A 487 -21.06 9.64 -15.30
CA ARG A 487 -22.28 8.99 -15.80
C ARG A 487 -23.40 8.93 -14.76
N TYR A 488 -23.05 8.95 -13.46
CA TYR A 488 -24.00 9.14 -12.38
C TYR A 488 -24.74 10.49 -12.49
N CYS A 489 -24.01 11.58 -12.67
CA CYS A 489 -24.55 12.93 -12.85
C CYS A 489 -25.30 13.07 -14.18
N ALA A 490 -24.71 12.60 -15.29
CA ALA A 490 -25.36 12.64 -16.61
C ALA A 490 -26.67 11.83 -16.68
N ARG A 491 -26.79 10.71 -15.94
CA ARG A 491 -28.01 9.87 -15.89
C ARG A 491 -29.04 10.35 -14.85
N THR A 492 -28.68 11.28 -13.95
CA THR A 492 -29.59 11.86 -12.95
C THR A 492 -30.04 13.28 -13.31
N GLY A 493 -29.50 13.87 -14.40
CA GLY A 493 -29.70 15.28 -14.73
C GLY A 493 -28.97 16.25 -13.79
N ALA A 494 -28.26 15.74 -12.77
CA ALA A 494 -27.57 16.56 -11.80
C ALA A 494 -26.29 17.18 -12.39
N VAL A 495 -26.07 18.48 -12.13
CA VAL A 495 -24.76 19.10 -12.35
C VAL A 495 -23.76 18.43 -11.42
N CYS A 496 -22.67 17.89 -11.97
CA CYS A 496 -21.66 17.21 -11.18
C CYS A 496 -20.89 18.20 -10.31
N THR A 497 -21.08 18.12 -9.00
CA THR A 497 -20.56 19.06 -7.99
C THR A 497 -19.05 18.99 -7.75
N ILE A 498 -18.29 18.28 -8.60
CA ILE A 498 -16.90 17.87 -8.36
C ILE A 498 -15.85 18.67 -9.17
N ALA A 499 -16.22 19.41 -10.25
CA ALA A 499 -15.52 20.72 -10.66
C ALA A 499 -16.69 21.66 -10.09
N THR A 500 -16.40 22.62 -9.20
CA THR A 500 -17.02 23.94 -9.20
C THR A 500 -16.97 24.57 -10.61
N PRO A 501 -18.11 24.85 -11.27
CA PRO A 501 -18.10 25.49 -12.58
C PRO A 501 -17.33 26.82 -12.53
N ARG A 502 -16.43 27.05 -13.50
CA ARG A 502 -15.85 28.39 -13.69
C ARG A 502 -17.01 29.35 -13.97
N ARG A 503 -17.24 30.31 -13.06
CA ARG A 503 -18.30 31.32 -13.14
C ARG A 503 -18.23 32.10 -14.46
N LYS A 504 -18.94 31.65 -15.50
CA LYS A 504 -19.69 32.59 -16.33
C LYS A 504 -20.76 33.21 -15.41
N ARG A 505 -20.94 34.52 -15.47
CA ARG A 505 -22.05 35.19 -14.77
C ARG A 505 -23.38 34.61 -15.31
N PRO A 506 -24.42 34.48 -14.47
CA PRO A 506 -25.72 34.04 -14.95
C PRO A 506 -26.23 35.01 -16.02
N TYR A 507 -26.52 34.47 -17.20
CA TYR A 507 -27.48 35.09 -18.11
C TYR A 507 -28.85 34.57 -17.68
N TYR A 508 -29.63 35.42 -17.02
CA TYR A 508 -31.04 35.16 -16.80
C TYR A 508 -31.76 35.37 -18.12
N HIS A 509 -32.35 34.31 -18.68
CA HIS A 509 -33.38 34.47 -19.71
C HIS A 509 -34.67 34.80 -18.98
N VAL A 510 -34.95 36.10 -18.83
CA VAL A 510 -36.28 36.58 -18.47
C VAL A 510 -37.16 36.35 -19.70
N THR A 511 -38.31 35.70 -19.53
CA THR A 511 -39.32 35.61 -20.60
C THR A 511 -39.94 36.99 -20.86
N GLU A 512 -40.48 37.23 -22.05
CA GLU A 512 -41.19 38.49 -22.33
C GLU A 512 -42.34 38.70 -21.33
N GLU A 513 -43.01 37.63 -20.91
CA GLU A 513 -44.12 37.67 -19.96
C GLU A 513 -43.65 38.02 -18.54
N GLU A 514 -42.53 37.46 -18.06
CA GLU A 514 -41.91 37.87 -16.79
C GLU A 514 -41.38 39.31 -16.83
N TYR A 515 -40.84 39.76 -17.97
CA TYR A 515 -40.41 41.14 -18.18
C TYR A 515 -41.61 42.08 -18.12
N GLN A 516 -42.65 41.85 -18.92
CA GLN A 516 -43.87 42.65 -18.96
C GLN A 516 -44.68 42.60 -17.65
N CYS A 517 -44.54 41.54 -16.85
CA CYS A 517 -45.11 41.46 -15.50
C CYS A 517 -44.29 42.29 -14.50
N SER A 518 -42.96 42.15 -14.50
CA SER A 518 -42.05 42.95 -13.67
C SER A 518 -42.18 44.44 -13.97
N MET A 519 -42.30 44.81 -15.25
CA MET A 519 -42.54 46.18 -15.68
C MET A 519 -43.89 46.70 -15.16
N ARG A 520 -44.99 45.96 -15.32
CA ARG A 520 -46.31 46.37 -14.78
C ARG A 520 -46.36 46.50 -13.26
N ILE A 521 -45.63 45.65 -12.52
CA ILE A 521 -45.48 45.79 -11.06
C ILE A 521 -44.74 47.10 -10.73
N LEU A 522 -43.68 47.42 -11.47
CA LEU A 522 -42.96 48.69 -11.29
C LEU A 522 -43.81 49.90 -11.75
N GLU A 523 -44.61 49.79 -12.81
CA GLU A 523 -45.56 50.85 -13.24
C GLU A 523 -46.63 51.13 -12.17
N HIS A 524 -47.02 50.11 -11.39
CA HIS A 524 -47.94 50.25 -10.26
C HIS A 524 -47.30 50.97 -9.05
N PHE A 525 -46.02 50.72 -8.75
CA PHE A 525 -45.29 51.40 -7.67
C PHE A 525 -44.69 52.77 -8.07
N PHE A 526 -44.51 53.02 -9.37
CA PHE A 526 -43.95 54.27 -9.92
C PHE A 526 -44.87 54.86 -11.03
N PRO A 527 -46.16 55.10 -10.73
CA PRO A 527 -47.11 55.54 -11.75
C PRO A 527 -46.69 56.86 -12.41
N GLY A 528 -46.95 56.96 -13.71
CA GLY A 528 -46.63 58.13 -14.53
C GLY A 528 -45.13 58.35 -14.83
N HIS A 529 -44.23 57.50 -14.34
CA HIS A 529 -42.79 57.58 -14.66
C HIS A 529 -42.44 56.67 -15.84
N GLU A 530 -41.64 57.16 -16.79
CA GLU A 530 -41.10 56.31 -17.86
C GLU A 530 -40.05 55.36 -17.27
N LEU A 531 -40.36 54.06 -17.23
CA LEU A 531 -39.49 53.05 -16.66
C LEU A 531 -38.50 52.52 -17.69
N ASN A 532 -37.35 53.17 -17.74
CA ASN A 532 -36.21 52.79 -18.55
C ASN A 532 -35.01 52.48 -17.64
N LEU A 533 -33.92 51.96 -18.20
CA LEU A 533 -32.74 51.54 -17.41
C LEU A 533 -32.08 52.69 -16.61
N GLN A 534 -32.31 53.95 -17.00
CA GLN A 534 -31.74 55.12 -16.34
C GLN A 534 -32.62 55.61 -15.18
N SER A 535 -33.95 55.63 -15.35
CA SER A 535 -34.89 55.97 -14.26
C SER A 535 -34.90 54.90 -13.17
N LEU A 536 -34.93 53.61 -13.53
CA LEU A 536 -34.86 52.50 -12.57
C LEU A 536 -33.57 52.53 -11.72
N ARG A 537 -32.42 52.89 -12.30
CA ARG A 537 -31.17 53.10 -11.56
C ARG A 537 -31.21 54.31 -10.63
N THR A 538 -31.92 55.36 -11.01
CA THR A 538 -32.07 56.59 -10.21
C THR A 538 -32.98 56.33 -9.00
N ILE A 539 -34.09 55.60 -9.22
CA ILE A 539 -35.00 55.10 -8.18
C ILE A 539 -34.23 54.21 -7.19
N ALA A 540 -33.53 53.19 -7.68
CA ALA A 540 -32.75 52.28 -6.83
C ALA A 540 -31.65 53.00 -6.02
N LYS A 541 -31.07 54.10 -6.56
CA LYS A 541 -30.14 54.96 -5.83
C LYS A 541 -30.84 55.74 -4.71
N ALA A 542 -31.98 56.38 -5.00
CA ALA A 542 -32.74 57.15 -4.01
C ALA A 542 -33.23 56.28 -2.84
N ILE A 543 -33.61 55.02 -3.11
CA ILE A 543 -33.97 54.03 -2.08
C ILE A 543 -32.75 53.67 -1.22
N ASN A 544 -31.59 53.36 -1.82
CA ASN A 544 -30.35 53.06 -1.08
C ASN A 544 -29.81 54.26 -0.28
N GLU A 545 -30.07 55.49 -0.73
CA GLU A 545 -29.69 56.73 -0.04
C GLU A 545 -30.74 57.18 1.00
N GLY A 546 -31.80 56.37 1.21
CA GLY A 546 -32.82 56.60 2.25
C GLY A 546 -33.72 57.81 1.98
N SER A 547 -33.73 58.33 0.76
CA SER A 547 -34.38 59.60 0.38
C SER A 547 -35.68 59.41 -0.41
N PHE A 548 -36.35 58.26 -0.24
CA PHE A 548 -37.50 57.86 -1.04
C PHE A 548 -38.79 57.78 -0.20
N ASN A 549 -39.80 58.57 -0.56
CA ASN A 549 -41.17 58.53 -0.05
C ASN A 549 -42.14 58.31 -1.23
N ALA A 550 -43.16 57.47 -1.05
CA ALA A 550 -44.25 57.27 -2.01
C ALA A 550 -45.60 57.26 -1.29
N GLU A 551 -46.65 57.73 -1.96
CA GLU A 551 -48.03 57.78 -1.44
C GLU A 551 -48.88 56.57 -1.90
N PRO A 552 -49.89 56.14 -1.12
CA PRO A 552 -50.64 54.90 -1.38
C PRO A 552 -51.91 55.06 -2.25
N VAL A 553 -52.13 54.10 -3.16
CA VAL A 553 -53.30 53.96 -4.06
C VAL A 553 -53.59 52.44 -4.21
N GLN A 554 -54.66 51.84 -3.68
CA GLN A 554 -56.10 51.87 -4.01
C GLN A 554 -56.58 50.99 -5.20
N HIS A 555 -57.44 50.00 -4.85
CA HIS A 555 -58.67 49.52 -5.54
C HIS A 555 -58.71 48.34 -6.56
N THR A 556 -59.33 47.23 -6.08
CA THR A 556 -60.41 46.36 -6.68
C THR A 556 -60.21 45.39 -7.87
N GLU A 557 -60.46 44.10 -7.57
CA GLU A 557 -61.46 43.14 -8.13
C GLU A 557 -61.58 42.80 -9.64
N GLY A 558 -61.80 41.50 -9.91
CA GLY A 558 -62.89 41.06 -10.81
C GLY A 558 -62.59 40.01 -11.90
N LEU A 559 -62.79 38.71 -11.61
CA LEU A 559 -63.02 37.64 -12.62
C LEU A 559 -63.58 36.36 -11.95
N PHE A 560 -64.69 35.80 -12.46
CA PHE A 560 -65.52 34.79 -11.77
C PHE A 560 -65.82 33.50 -12.61
N THR A 561 -66.00 32.37 -11.91
CA THR A 561 -66.92 31.22 -12.17
C THR A 561 -66.89 30.40 -13.48
N SER A 562 -67.02 29.07 -13.36
CA SER A 562 -68.32 28.35 -13.54
C SER A 562 -68.23 26.80 -13.41
N ASN A 563 -69.36 26.14 -13.13
CA ASN A 563 -69.51 24.70 -12.85
C ASN A 563 -70.25 23.93 -13.97
N GLN A 564 -70.10 22.59 -14.03
CA GLN A 564 -71.23 21.64 -14.22
C GLN A 564 -70.84 20.18 -13.82
N ALA A 565 -71.82 19.28 -13.70
CA ALA A 565 -71.74 18.07 -12.86
C ALA A 565 -72.56 16.85 -13.39
N SER A 566 -72.95 15.93 -12.48
CA SER A 566 -73.88 14.76 -12.58
C SER A 566 -73.26 13.33 -12.60
N PRO A 567 -73.99 12.30 -12.10
CA PRO A 567 -73.41 11.40 -11.08
C PRO A 567 -73.69 9.88 -11.26
N GLU A 568 -73.09 9.02 -10.42
CA GLU A 568 -73.69 7.82 -9.78
C GLU A 568 -72.63 7.06 -8.94
N ASP A 569 -72.87 6.59 -7.70
CA ASP A 569 -73.67 7.17 -6.61
C ASP A 569 -73.21 6.67 -5.20
N ARG A 570 -73.54 7.45 -4.15
CA ARG A 570 -73.79 7.11 -2.72
C ARG A 570 -72.82 6.44 -1.72
N GLU A 571 -72.78 7.13 -0.56
CA GLU A 571 -72.71 6.65 0.85
C GLU A 571 -71.38 6.01 1.37
N SER A 572 -70.84 6.39 2.54
CA SER A 572 -71.25 7.45 3.50
C SER A 572 -70.14 7.93 4.47
N VAL A 573 -70.19 9.24 4.79
CA VAL A 573 -69.81 9.97 6.03
C VAL A 573 -68.47 9.70 6.74
N GLY A 574 -67.71 10.78 6.97
CA GLY A 574 -66.60 10.87 7.93
C GLY A 574 -65.96 12.27 7.93
N ASP A 575 -66.27 13.08 8.96
CA ASP A 575 -65.97 14.53 9.08
C ASP A 575 -64.45 14.87 9.10
N GLY A 576 -64.00 16.11 8.82
CA GLY A 576 -64.71 17.32 8.41
C GLY A 576 -63.82 18.59 8.40
N ASP A 577 -64.33 19.66 7.76
CA ASP A 577 -64.01 21.10 7.87
C ASP A 577 -62.54 21.61 7.81
N GLU A 578 -62.10 21.94 6.60
CA GLU A 578 -61.57 23.29 6.29
C GLU A 578 -62.77 24.14 5.76
N GLN A 579 -62.86 25.47 5.85
CA GLN A 579 -61.85 26.53 6.05
C GLN A 579 -62.57 27.84 6.50
N ASP A 580 -61.89 28.77 7.17
CA ASP A 580 -62.22 30.21 7.08
C ASP A 580 -60.94 31.05 7.15
N VAL A 581 -60.97 32.28 6.61
CA VAL A 581 -59.81 32.84 5.90
C VAL A 581 -59.17 34.04 6.62
N SER A 582 -58.03 33.79 7.27
CA SER A 582 -57.10 34.87 7.68
C SER A 582 -56.22 35.31 6.50
N GLU A 583 -56.82 36.09 5.62
CA GLU A 583 -56.17 37.15 4.81
C GLU A 583 -54.93 36.76 3.97
N LEU A 584 -55.22 36.06 2.86
CA LEU A 584 -54.67 36.31 1.52
C LEU A 584 -53.52 37.35 1.41
N HIS A 585 -52.29 36.92 1.69
CA HIS A 585 -51.09 37.55 1.12
C HIS A 585 -49.99 36.53 0.76
N GLU A 586 -50.35 35.56 -0.08
CA GLU A 586 -49.46 35.19 -1.18
C GLU A 586 -49.27 36.44 -2.11
N PRO A 587 -48.18 36.57 -2.89
CA PRO A 587 -47.70 35.49 -3.75
C PRO A 587 -46.18 35.24 -3.78
N LEU A 588 -45.87 33.95 -3.81
CA LEU A 588 -44.97 33.32 -4.78
C LEU A 588 -43.52 33.82 -4.85
N GLY A 589 -42.66 33.02 -4.22
CA GLY A 589 -41.61 32.41 -5.03
C GLY A 589 -42.26 31.62 -6.18
N CYS A 590 -42.09 32.03 -7.44
CA CYS A 590 -42.90 31.47 -8.52
C CYS A 590 -42.68 29.95 -8.72
N MET A 591 -43.77 29.26 -9.09
CA MET A 591 -43.71 27.85 -9.50
C MET A 591 -43.11 27.75 -10.90
N MET A 592 -41.78 27.68 -10.98
CA MET A 592 -41.05 27.54 -12.26
C MET A 592 -41.07 26.10 -12.73
N LYS A 593 -41.32 25.86 -14.03
CA LYS A 593 -41.25 24.53 -14.62
C LYS A 593 -39.79 24.16 -14.88
N ASP A 594 -39.28 23.15 -14.19
CA ASP A 594 -37.91 22.66 -14.38
C ASP A 594 -37.71 22.01 -15.75
N SER A 595 -36.45 21.72 -16.10
CA SER A 595 -36.07 21.08 -17.37
C SER A 595 -36.58 19.64 -17.54
N MET A 596 -37.24 19.08 -16.53
CA MET A 596 -37.95 17.78 -16.59
C MET A 596 -39.47 17.97 -16.74
N GLY A 597 -39.95 19.20 -16.90
CA GLY A 597 -41.35 19.53 -17.07
C GLY A 597 -42.16 19.58 -15.76
N LYS A 598 -41.50 19.67 -14.59
CA LYS A 598 -42.17 19.68 -13.28
C LYS A 598 -42.06 21.05 -12.61
N PHE A 599 -43.19 21.61 -12.17
CA PHE A 599 -43.23 22.92 -11.52
C PHE A 599 -42.64 22.85 -10.09
N ARG A 600 -41.86 23.87 -9.69
CA ARG A 600 -41.20 24.00 -8.38
C ARG A 600 -41.15 25.45 -7.89
N TYR A 601 -41.42 25.64 -6.61
CA TYR A 601 -41.43 26.92 -5.91
C TYR A 601 -40.01 27.42 -5.59
N VAL A 602 -39.73 28.72 -5.75
CA VAL A 602 -38.37 29.31 -5.56
C VAL A 602 -38.39 30.48 -4.57
N GLY A 603 -38.06 30.23 -3.30
CA GLY A 603 -38.07 31.22 -2.22
C GLY A 603 -36.79 32.07 -2.05
N ALA A 604 -36.88 33.15 -1.27
CA ALA A 604 -35.92 34.27 -1.21
C ALA A 604 -34.57 34.03 -0.48
N HIS A 605 -34.10 32.78 -0.35
CA HIS A 605 -32.95 32.43 0.52
C HIS A 605 -31.92 31.53 -0.18
N SER A 606 -31.30 32.01 -1.27
CA SER A 606 -30.18 31.31 -1.93
C SER A 606 -29.00 32.26 -2.23
N GLU A 607 -27.90 32.13 -1.47
CA GLU A 607 -26.71 32.99 -1.59
C GLU A 607 -25.39 32.23 -1.80
N ILE A 608 -24.39 32.87 -2.45
CA ILE A 608 -23.06 32.29 -2.73
C ILE A 608 -21.90 33.34 -2.74
N PRO A 609 -21.24 33.58 -1.60
CA PRO A 609 -19.86 34.05 -1.50
C PRO A 609 -18.88 32.88 -1.19
N PHE A 610 -17.66 32.76 -1.69
CA PHE A 610 -16.91 33.45 -2.76
C PHE A 610 -16.53 34.93 -2.52
N ASN A 611 -15.57 35.21 -1.63
CA ASN A 611 -14.76 36.45 -1.69
C ASN A 611 -13.36 36.41 -1.01
N ALA A 612 -12.76 35.23 -0.81
CA ALA A 612 -11.49 35.07 -0.07
C ALA A 612 -10.20 35.28 -0.90
N ALA A 613 -10.29 35.76 -2.14
CA ALA A 613 -9.15 35.89 -3.07
C ALA A 613 -8.35 37.21 -2.92
N VAL A 614 -8.66 38.04 -1.92
CA VAL A 614 -8.18 39.43 -1.82
C VAL A 614 -6.95 39.60 -0.91
N VAL A 615 -6.71 38.68 0.02
CA VAL A 615 -5.72 38.87 1.12
C VAL A 615 -4.35 38.22 0.83
N THR A 616 -4.19 37.43 -0.24
CA THR A 616 -2.94 36.71 -0.53
C THR A 616 -1.91 37.48 -1.38
N LEU A 617 -1.97 38.82 -1.38
CA LEU A 617 -0.94 39.67 -1.98
C LEU A 617 0.15 40.05 -0.95
N GLY A 618 1.09 39.13 -0.75
CA GLY A 618 2.44 39.45 -0.26
C GLY A 618 2.79 39.01 1.17
N THR A 619 3.44 37.85 1.30
CA THR A 619 4.68 37.66 2.08
C THR A 619 5.31 36.29 1.77
N LYS A 620 6.55 36.04 2.24
CA LYS A 620 7.43 34.97 1.72
C LYS A 620 7.30 33.63 2.46
N LYS A 621 7.57 32.53 1.72
CA LYS A 621 7.89 31.20 2.28
C LYS A 621 9.06 31.28 3.28
N LYS A 622 9.00 30.50 4.35
CA LYS A 622 10.17 29.87 4.98
C LYS A 622 10.23 28.39 4.56
N ASN A 623 11.41 27.79 4.61
CA ASN A 623 11.69 26.46 4.07
C ASN A 623 11.52 25.37 5.16
N PRO A 624 10.66 24.34 4.98
CA PRO A 624 10.44 23.29 5.99
C PRO A 624 11.51 22.19 6.03
N SER A 625 12.65 22.36 5.34
CA SER A 625 13.63 21.28 5.10
C SER A 625 14.54 20.90 6.28
N ILE A 626 14.15 21.14 7.55
CA ILE A 626 14.91 20.74 8.74
C ILE A 626 13.98 20.40 9.93
N ILE A 627 13.73 19.10 10.16
CA ILE A 627 13.57 18.43 11.47
C ILE A 627 14.20 17.00 11.27
N PRO A 628 14.94 16.42 12.25
CA PRO A 628 15.97 15.41 11.95
C PRO A 628 15.53 13.93 12.03
N THR A 629 16.42 13.05 11.58
CA THR A 629 16.26 11.58 11.50
C THR A 629 16.35 10.87 12.86
N PRO A 630 15.46 9.89 13.16
CA PRO A 630 15.62 8.98 14.29
C PRO A 630 16.73 7.93 14.07
N ARG A 631 17.27 7.42 15.17
CA ARG A 631 17.94 6.09 15.27
C ARG A 631 16.86 5.08 15.75
N VAL A 632 17.01 3.75 15.79
CA VAL A 632 18.12 2.85 16.17
C VAL A 632 17.85 1.46 15.56
N GLY A 633 18.89 0.62 15.38
CA GLY A 633 18.73 -0.85 15.42
C GLY A 633 19.41 -1.60 14.28
N ALA A 634 20.13 -2.67 14.59
CA ALA A 634 20.75 -3.56 13.60
C ALA A 634 20.10 -4.95 13.66
N TYR A 635 19.88 -5.53 12.48
CA TYR A 635 19.52 -6.93 12.23
C TYR A 635 20.36 -7.41 11.03
N PRO A 636 20.67 -8.71 10.90
CA PRO A 636 20.33 -9.81 11.82
C PRO A 636 21.21 -9.84 13.08
N PRO A 637 20.81 -10.57 14.14
CA PRO A 637 21.65 -10.82 15.30
C PRO A 637 22.87 -11.69 14.96
N THR A 638 23.97 -11.48 15.69
CA THR A 638 25.18 -12.31 15.58
C THR A 638 25.01 -13.66 16.27
N LEU A 639 25.32 -14.75 15.55
CA LEU A 639 25.36 -16.12 16.09
C LEU A 639 26.28 -16.25 17.32
N PRO A 640 25.82 -16.87 18.43
CA PRO A 640 26.70 -17.34 19.49
C PRO A 640 27.61 -18.49 18.99
N ALA A 641 28.84 -18.56 19.51
CA ALA A 641 29.76 -19.65 19.21
C ALA A 641 29.46 -20.90 20.07
N PRO A 642 29.62 -22.13 19.55
CA PRO A 642 29.29 -23.36 20.28
C PRO A 642 30.42 -23.84 21.21
N SER A 643 30.09 -24.14 22.48
CA SER A 643 30.85 -25.00 23.42
C SER A 643 30.17 -25.06 24.81
N PRO A 644 30.36 -26.12 25.63
CA PRO A 644 30.73 -27.50 25.27
C PRO A 644 29.87 -28.59 25.98
N SER A 645 29.75 -29.75 25.33
CA SER A 645 29.54 -31.10 25.91
C SER A 645 28.70 -31.28 27.20
N THR A 646 27.53 -31.91 27.04
CA THR A 646 27.07 -32.98 27.95
C THR A 646 26.59 -34.17 27.13
N ASP A 647 26.99 -35.36 27.55
CA ASP A 647 26.50 -36.66 27.08
C ASP A 647 25.79 -37.33 28.27
N SER A 648 24.96 -38.35 28.00
CA SER A 648 24.10 -39.09 28.93
C SER A 648 22.92 -38.31 29.57
N GLY A 649 21.71 -38.84 29.37
CA GLY A 649 20.47 -38.38 29.99
C GLY A 649 19.26 -38.81 29.17
N VAL A 650 18.35 -39.60 29.77
CA VAL A 650 17.00 -39.79 29.22
C VAL A 650 16.13 -38.75 29.92
N GLU A 651 15.94 -37.60 29.29
CA GLU A 651 15.10 -36.53 29.80
C GLU A 651 13.69 -36.65 29.20
N GLU A 652 12.67 -36.66 30.07
CA GLU A 652 11.28 -36.50 29.65
C GLU A 652 11.13 -35.08 29.07
N PRO A 653 10.75 -34.91 27.79
CA PRO A 653 11.03 -33.67 27.08
C PRO A 653 10.19 -32.48 27.56
N TYR A 654 9.00 -32.74 28.13
CA TYR A 654 8.04 -31.73 28.54
C TYR A 654 7.27 -32.18 29.79
N TYR A 655 6.98 -31.24 30.70
CA TYR A 655 6.10 -31.48 31.84
C TYR A 655 4.64 -31.51 31.35
N LEU A 656 3.82 -32.41 31.90
CA LEU A 656 2.38 -32.44 31.66
C LEU A 656 1.65 -32.66 33.01
N PRO A 657 0.54 -31.95 33.29
CA PRO A 657 -0.30 -32.24 34.44
C PRO A 657 -0.94 -33.63 34.34
N GLY A 658 -1.45 -34.17 35.45
CA GLY A 658 -2.23 -35.41 35.42
C GLY A 658 -3.46 -35.28 34.51
N ARG A 659 -3.85 -36.35 33.80
CA ARG A 659 -4.86 -36.29 32.73
C ARG A 659 -6.19 -35.64 33.17
N GLU A 660 -6.72 -36.00 34.34
CA GLU A 660 -7.94 -35.41 34.90
C GLU A 660 -7.83 -33.88 35.08
N LEU A 661 -6.65 -33.39 35.45
CA LEU A 661 -6.37 -31.96 35.60
C LEU A 661 -6.19 -31.27 34.25
N CYS A 662 -5.59 -31.95 33.28
CA CYS A 662 -5.53 -31.49 31.89
C CYS A 662 -6.94 -31.27 31.33
N ASP A 663 -7.85 -32.23 31.53
CA ASP A 663 -9.25 -32.12 31.09
C ASP A 663 -9.96 -30.94 31.79
N ILE A 664 -9.72 -30.70 33.09
CA ILE A 664 -10.23 -29.52 33.81
C ILE A 664 -9.68 -28.21 33.22
N TYR A 665 -8.38 -28.12 32.95
CA TYR A 665 -7.77 -26.89 32.39
C TYR A 665 -8.20 -26.64 30.94
N ILE A 666 -8.38 -27.67 30.12
CA ILE A 666 -8.88 -27.55 28.75
C ILE A 666 -10.38 -27.18 28.73
N SER A 667 -11.20 -27.73 29.64
CA SER A 667 -12.59 -27.30 29.81
C SER A 667 -12.67 -25.80 30.12
N ARG A 668 -11.93 -25.35 31.15
CA ARG A 668 -11.85 -23.93 31.52
C ARG A 668 -11.37 -23.04 30.37
N PHE A 669 -10.29 -23.43 29.69
CA PHE A 669 -9.81 -22.69 28.52
C PHE A 669 -10.86 -22.57 27.40
N LEU A 670 -11.71 -23.58 27.18
CA LEU A 670 -12.84 -23.51 26.24
C LEU A 670 -14.02 -22.69 26.78
N GLU A 671 -14.26 -22.71 28.09
CA GLU A 671 -15.24 -21.87 28.79
C GLU A 671 -14.84 -20.38 28.82
N ASP A 672 -13.54 -20.08 28.81
CA ASP A 672 -12.98 -18.71 28.91
C ASP A 672 -12.62 -18.09 27.54
N VAL A 673 -12.17 -18.88 26.56
CA VAL A 673 -11.52 -18.38 25.33
C VAL A 673 -12.27 -18.77 24.05
N HIS A 674 -13.40 -18.10 23.80
CA HIS A 674 -14.31 -18.44 22.69
C HIS A 674 -13.75 -18.27 21.26
N CYS A 675 -12.70 -17.47 21.06
CA CYS A 675 -12.04 -17.36 19.75
C CYS A 675 -11.23 -18.61 19.36
N THR A 676 -11.09 -19.58 20.27
CA THR A 676 -10.47 -20.90 19.99
C THR A 676 -11.08 -21.60 18.80
N TYR A 677 -12.42 -21.55 18.63
CA TYR A 677 -13.14 -22.20 17.51
C TYR A 677 -12.61 -21.81 16.12
N TRP A 678 -11.95 -20.65 15.98
CA TRP A 678 -11.37 -20.19 14.72
C TRP A 678 -9.88 -20.53 14.55
N LEU A 679 -9.19 -20.94 15.62
CA LEU A 679 -7.81 -21.45 15.60
C LEU A 679 -7.78 -22.99 15.57
N TYR A 680 -8.67 -23.64 16.31
CA TYR A 680 -8.90 -25.09 16.40
C TYR A 680 -10.41 -25.39 16.46
N PRO A 681 -10.95 -26.29 15.63
CA PRO A 681 -12.23 -26.95 15.93
C PRO A 681 -12.12 -27.70 17.27
N VAL A 682 -13.17 -27.67 18.10
CA VAL A 682 -13.12 -28.23 19.48
C VAL A 682 -12.83 -29.72 19.47
N GLU A 683 -13.40 -30.47 18.52
CA GLU A 683 -13.19 -31.90 18.34
C GLU A 683 -11.74 -32.20 17.91
N SER A 684 -11.11 -31.29 17.18
CA SER A 684 -9.70 -31.38 16.78
C SER A 684 -8.76 -31.05 17.94
N LEU A 685 -9.14 -30.09 18.80
CA LEU A 685 -8.38 -29.75 20.01
C LEU A 685 -8.38 -30.92 21.00
N LEU A 686 -9.56 -31.42 21.37
CA LEU A 686 -9.73 -32.53 22.31
C LEU A 686 -9.01 -33.79 21.81
N ARG A 687 -9.13 -34.11 20.52
CA ARG A 687 -8.41 -35.23 19.93
C ARG A 687 -6.88 -35.08 20.03
N ARG A 688 -6.31 -33.89 19.79
CA ARG A 688 -4.86 -33.68 19.96
C ARG A 688 -4.43 -33.78 21.41
N VAL A 689 -5.29 -33.40 22.37
CA VAL A 689 -5.07 -33.67 23.79
C VAL A 689 -5.06 -35.18 24.07
N ASP A 690 -6.05 -35.94 23.58
CA ASP A 690 -6.08 -37.40 23.69
C ASP A 690 -4.82 -38.06 23.09
N ASP A 691 -4.44 -37.68 21.87
CA ASP A 691 -3.25 -38.19 21.19
C ASP A 691 -1.97 -37.87 21.98
N THR A 692 -1.90 -36.72 22.69
CA THR A 692 -0.75 -36.30 23.53
C THR A 692 -0.61 -37.14 24.80
N TYR A 693 -1.72 -37.60 25.39
CA TYR A 693 -1.71 -38.47 26.58
C TYR A 693 -1.75 -39.98 26.23
N SER A 694 -1.51 -40.34 24.96
CA SER A 694 -1.48 -41.74 24.51
C SER A 694 -0.05 -42.32 24.47
N GLU A 695 0.10 -43.60 24.85
CA GLU A 695 1.39 -44.32 24.78
C GLU A 695 1.92 -44.51 23.34
N THR A 696 1.15 -44.11 22.33
CA THR A 696 1.42 -44.27 20.89
C THR A 696 1.72 -42.97 20.15
N SER A 697 1.92 -41.86 20.88
CA SER A 697 2.05 -40.52 20.27
C SER A 697 3.25 -40.39 19.31
N PRO A 698 3.10 -39.75 18.13
CA PRO A 698 4.24 -39.28 17.35
C PRO A 698 4.98 -38.16 18.08
N ALA A 699 6.17 -37.78 17.58
CA ALA A 699 6.97 -36.71 18.18
C ALA A 699 6.18 -35.38 18.28
N LEU A 700 6.08 -34.85 19.49
CA LEU A 700 5.34 -33.63 19.83
C LEU A 700 6.14 -32.40 19.40
N SER A 701 5.53 -31.45 18.67
CA SER A 701 6.19 -30.21 18.23
C SER A 701 6.24 -29.16 19.34
N SER A 702 7.26 -28.30 19.31
CA SER A 702 7.43 -27.23 20.31
C SER A 702 6.27 -26.25 20.27
N SER A 703 5.72 -25.98 19.08
CA SER A 703 4.54 -25.14 18.88
C SER A 703 3.26 -25.73 19.48
N TRP A 704 3.07 -27.06 19.42
CA TRP A 704 1.93 -27.71 20.07
C TRP A 704 2.05 -27.68 21.60
N ILE A 705 3.23 -28.01 22.15
CA ILE A 705 3.45 -27.94 23.60
C ILE A 705 3.38 -26.51 24.13
N CYS A 706 3.91 -25.53 23.39
CA CYS A 706 3.74 -24.11 23.70
C CYS A 706 2.26 -23.73 23.76
N SER A 707 1.45 -24.17 22.78
CA SER A 707 -0.01 -23.99 22.81
C SER A 707 -0.63 -24.57 24.09
N LEU A 708 -0.32 -25.84 24.44
CA LEU A 708 -0.85 -26.50 25.63
C LEU A 708 -0.45 -25.80 26.94
N TYR A 709 0.81 -25.39 27.11
CA TYR A 709 1.23 -24.65 28.29
C TYR A 709 0.47 -23.33 28.46
N ILE A 710 0.14 -22.62 27.37
CA ILE A 710 -0.66 -21.39 27.47
C ILE A 710 -2.13 -21.72 27.85
N MET A 711 -2.68 -22.83 27.37
CA MET A 711 -4.02 -23.31 27.77
C MET A 711 -4.05 -23.66 29.26
N PHE A 712 -3.04 -24.39 29.76
CA PHE A 712 -2.91 -24.72 31.19
C PHE A 712 -2.72 -23.47 32.04
N ALA A 713 -1.95 -22.48 31.58
CA ALA A 713 -1.82 -21.20 32.27
C ALA A 713 -3.17 -20.49 32.46
N ILE A 714 -4.03 -20.49 31.45
CA ILE A 714 -5.37 -19.89 31.52
C ILE A 714 -6.28 -20.72 32.44
N GLY A 715 -6.35 -22.04 32.25
CA GLY A 715 -7.15 -22.93 33.09
C GLY A 715 -6.73 -22.95 34.57
N ALA A 716 -5.45 -22.70 34.87
CA ALA A 716 -4.92 -22.57 36.22
C ALA A 716 -5.15 -21.19 36.84
N ALA A 717 -5.35 -20.13 36.06
CA ALA A 717 -5.60 -18.78 36.59
C ALA A 717 -6.96 -18.70 37.33
N ASN A 718 -8.00 -19.33 36.76
CA ASN A 718 -9.36 -19.38 37.32
C ASN A 718 -9.50 -20.37 38.50
N TYR A 719 -8.51 -20.42 39.39
CA TYR A 719 -8.48 -21.29 40.58
C TYR A 719 -8.97 -20.59 41.87
N MET A 720 -9.09 -19.25 41.86
CA MET A 720 -9.79 -18.52 42.92
C MET A 720 -11.30 -18.81 42.88
N GLY A 721 -11.88 -19.25 43.98
CA GLY A 721 -13.33 -19.53 44.06
C GLY A 721 -14.18 -18.24 44.02
N THR A 722 -15.43 -18.34 43.58
CA THR A 722 -16.38 -17.21 43.38
C THR A 722 -16.72 -16.37 44.62
N ASN A 723 -16.22 -16.73 45.80
CA ASN A 723 -16.34 -15.97 47.05
C ASN A 723 -14.98 -15.54 47.63
N GLY A 724 -13.90 -15.59 46.85
CA GLY A 724 -12.53 -15.27 47.30
C GLY A 724 -11.89 -16.31 48.24
N ASN A 725 -12.57 -17.43 48.50
CA ASN A 725 -12.03 -18.54 49.29
C ASN A 725 -11.15 -19.46 48.44
N SER A 726 -10.09 -19.98 49.04
CA SER A 726 -9.36 -21.13 48.50
C SER A 726 -10.31 -22.33 48.32
N PRO A 727 -10.22 -23.07 47.20
CA PRO A 727 -11.04 -24.27 46.99
C PRO A 727 -10.65 -25.41 47.96
N PRO A 728 -11.48 -26.47 48.07
CA PRO A 728 -11.25 -27.56 49.02
C PRO A 728 -9.91 -28.27 48.83
N SER A 729 -9.32 -28.75 49.93
CA SER A 729 -8.08 -29.54 49.95
C SER A 729 -8.12 -30.80 49.10
N ASP A 730 -9.33 -31.29 48.82
CA ASP A 730 -9.59 -32.59 48.23
C ASP A 730 -9.86 -32.48 46.71
N TRP A 731 -9.68 -31.28 46.13
CA TRP A 731 -9.93 -30.98 44.72
C TRP A 731 -8.69 -31.21 43.85
N ALA A 732 -8.85 -31.83 42.67
CA ALA A 732 -7.72 -32.26 41.83
C ALA A 732 -6.73 -31.14 41.46
N ALA A 733 -7.21 -29.91 41.23
CA ALA A 733 -6.34 -28.77 40.92
C ALA A 733 -5.57 -28.19 42.13
N ALA A 734 -5.79 -28.71 43.35
CA ALA A 734 -4.95 -28.42 44.52
C ALA A 734 -3.63 -29.21 44.53
N LEU A 735 -3.46 -30.14 43.59
CA LEU A 735 -2.34 -31.08 43.52
C LEU A 735 -1.35 -30.79 42.39
N ASP A 736 -1.54 -29.72 41.61
CA ASP A 736 -0.55 -29.29 40.61
C ASP A 736 0.63 -28.58 41.30
N PRO A 737 1.89 -29.03 41.12
CA PRO A 737 3.06 -28.25 41.51
C PRO A 737 3.33 -27.02 40.62
N LYS A 738 2.51 -26.74 39.60
CA LYS A 738 2.65 -25.59 38.69
C LYS A 738 1.53 -24.57 38.84
N THR A 739 1.92 -23.30 38.91
CA THR A 739 1.00 -22.16 38.83
C THR A 739 0.81 -21.68 37.39
N SER A 740 -0.15 -20.77 37.17
CA SER A 740 -0.32 -20.07 35.89
C SER A 740 0.98 -19.41 35.41
N GLU A 741 1.74 -18.78 36.31
CA GLU A 741 3.01 -18.12 35.99
C GLU A 741 4.13 -19.12 35.59
N ASP A 742 4.14 -20.31 36.20
CA ASP A 742 5.07 -21.38 35.80
C ASP A 742 4.78 -21.87 34.38
N TYR A 743 3.51 -22.10 34.05
CA TYR A 743 3.09 -22.53 32.72
C TYR A 743 3.40 -21.46 31.66
N ILE A 744 3.19 -20.18 31.96
CA ILE A 744 3.63 -19.05 31.10
C ILE A 744 5.15 -19.05 30.91
N THR A 745 5.91 -19.39 31.95
CA THR A 745 7.38 -19.45 31.90
C THR A 745 7.87 -20.62 31.05
N LEU A 746 7.25 -21.79 31.18
CA LEU A 746 7.51 -22.95 30.31
C LEU A 746 7.18 -22.65 28.85
N ALA A 747 6.02 -22.04 28.57
CA ALA A 747 5.66 -21.59 27.21
C ALA A 747 6.68 -20.59 26.65
N LYS A 748 7.17 -19.65 27.48
CA LYS A 748 8.20 -18.66 27.08
C LYS A 748 9.55 -19.28 26.74
N GLN A 749 9.93 -20.41 27.33
CA GLN A 749 11.16 -21.12 27.00
C GLN A 749 11.12 -21.74 25.60
N LEU A 750 9.94 -22.13 25.10
CA LEU A 750 9.76 -22.70 23.76
C LEU A 750 9.70 -21.67 22.63
N ILE A 751 9.50 -20.38 22.95
CA ILE A 751 9.32 -19.31 21.96
C ILE A 751 10.40 -19.28 20.86
N PRO A 752 11.73 -19.41 21.15
CA PRO A 752 12.74 -19.41 20.09
C PRO A 752 12.52 -20.55 19.09
N THR A 753 12.28 -21.77 19.56
CA THR A 753 12.00 -22.93 18.70
C THR A 753 10.69 -22.76 17.93
N VAL A 754 9.70 -22.06 18.48
CA VAL A 754 8.45 -21.73 17.78
C VAL A 754 8.67 -20.68 16.66
N TYR A 755 9.64 -19.77 16.80
CA TYR A 755 10.07 -18.90 15.69
C TYR A 755 10.86 -19.66 14.62
N ASP A 756 11.61 -20.70 14.98
CA ASP A 756 12.37 -21.53 14.04
C ASP A 756 11.50 -22.58 13.32
N GLU A 757 10.46 -23.13 13.99
CA GLU A 757 9.45 -24.04 13.40
C GLU A 757 8.57 -23.32 12.37
N ALA A 758 8.12 -22.11 12.69
CA ALA A 758 7.41 -21.17 11.79
C ALA A 758 6.22 -21.78 11.00
N ASP A 759 5.49 -22.73 11.59
CA ASP A 759 4.41 -23.48 10.94
C ASP A 759 2.99 -23.00 11.34
N ILE A 760 1.95 -23.76 10.96
CA ILE A 760 0.55 -23.48 11.30
C ILE A 760 0.28 -23.59 12.80
N ASP A 761 0.95 -24.48 13.53
CA ASP A 761 0.85 -24.53 14.99
C ASP A 761 1.67 -23.41 15.63
N SER A 762 2.79 -22.96 15.03
CA SER A 762 3.54 -21.79 15.50
C SER A 762 2.68 -20.52 15.47
N ILE A 763 1.92 -20.34 14.39
CA ILE A 763 0.90 -19.29 14.25
C ILE A 763 -0.12 -19.36 15.40
N ARG A 764 -0.68 -20.55 15.66
CA ARG A 764 -1.67 -20.78 16.73
C ARG A 764 -1.08 -20.52 18.12
N ALA A 765 0.13 -21.01 18.40
CA ALA A 765 0.83 -20.80 19.65
C ALA A 765 1.04 -19.30 19.94
N MET A 766 1.50 -18.53 18.95
CA MET A 766 1.69 -17.09 19.09
C MET A 766 0.37 -16.32 19.23
N ALA A 767 -0.70 -16.76 18.55
CA ALA A 767 -2.04 -16.17 18.72
C ALA A 767 -2.62 -16.43 20.13
N ILE A 768 -2.48 -17.66 20.64
CA ILE A 768 -2.96 -18.04 21.98
C ILE A 768 -2.10 -17.37 23.07
N MET A 769 -0.79 -17.25 22.86
CA MET A 769 0.11 -16.46 23.72
C MET A 769 -0.32 -14.98 23.76
N SER A 770 -0.69 -14.40 22.62
CA SER A 770 -1.23 -13.04 22.58
C SER A 770 -2.52 -12.89 23.39
N ILE A 771 -3.42 -13.89 23.35
CA ILE A 771 -4.68 -13.87 24.11
C ILE A 771 -4.40 -13.96 25.61
N ALA A 772 -3.53 -14.89 26.04
CA ALA A 772 -3.09 -14.97 27.43
C ALA A 772 -2.44 -13.67 27.90
N MET A 773 -1.57 -13.05 27.10
CA MET A 773 -0.94 -11.77 27.46
C MET A 773 -1.94 -10.60 27.52
N GLU A 774 -3.00 -10.57 26.72
CA GLU A 774 -4.06 -9.55 26.83
C GLU A 774 -4.90 -9.76 28.10
N ASN A 775 -5.24 -11.01 28.44
CA ASN A 775 -5.94 -11.36 29.68
C ASN A 775 -5.10 -11.00 30.93
N LEU A 776 -3.78 -11.22 30.87
CA LEU A 776 -2.81 -10.83 31.89
C LEU A 776 -2.41 -9.35 31.83
N CYS A 777 -3.23 -8.51 31.19
CA CYS A 777 -3.04 -7.05 31.04
C CYS A 777 -1.72 -6.61 30.35
N SER A 778 -0.91 -7.53 29.82
CA SER A 778 0.42 -7.31 29.22
C SER A 778 0.32 -6.92 27.73
N ARG A 779 -0.40 -5.82 27.44
CA ARG A 779 -0.78 -5.42 26.07
C ARG A 779 0.38 -5.29 25.07
N VAL A 780 1.57 -4.89 25.52
CA VAL A 780 2.76 -4.80 24.64
C VAL A 780 3.23 -6.19 24.22
N SER A 781 3.26 -7.15 25.15
CA SER A 781 3.56 -8.55 24.87
C SER A 781 2.49 -9.15 23.95
N ALA A 782 1.21 -8.87 24.22
CA ALA A 782 0.10 -9.32 23.38
C ALA A 782 0.25 -8.83 21.93
N TYR A 783 0.44 -7.53 21.73
CA TYR A 783 0.67 -6.95 20.41
C TYR A 783 1.90 -7.55 19.69
N LEU A 784 3.00 -7.80 20.39
CA LEU A 784 4.19 -8.42 19.81
C LEU A 784 3.94 -9.87 19.37
N TYR A 785 3.25 -10.68 20.17
CA TYR A 785 2.92 -12.07 19.80
C TYR A 785 1.84 -12.15 18.71
N MET A 786 0.86 -11.25 18.70
CA MET A 786 -0.08 -11.12 17.58
C MET A 786 0.65 -10.74 16.29
N GLY A 787 1.57 -9.76 16.36
CA GLY A 787 2.38 -9.36 15.22
C GLY A 787 3.28 -10.47 14.68
N ALA A 788 3.87 -11.28 15.57
CA ALA A 788 4.61 -12.49 15.17
C ALA A 788 3.71 -13.52 14.46
N SER A 789 2.54 -13.81 15.02
CA SER A 789 1.55 -14.72 14.42
C SER A 789 1.09 -14.23 13.04
N VAL A 790 0.80 -12.93 12.89
CA VAL A 790 0.46 -12.30 11.60
C VAL A 790 1.64 -12.39 10.60
N GLN A 791 2.88 -12.18 11.04
CA GLN A 791 4.06 -12.27 10.16
C GLN A 791 4.33 -13.70 9.68
N MET A 792 4.21 -14.71 10.57
CA MET A 792 4.26 -16.12 10.19
C MET A 792 3.14 -16.45 9.18
N ALA A 793 1.90 -16.06 9.48
CA ALA A 793 0.74 -16.34 8.63
C ALA A 793 0.77 -15.61 7.27
N PHE A 794 1.38 -14.43 7.22
CA PHE A 794 1.66 -13.73 5.96
C PHE A 794 2.71 -14.48 5.14
N SER A 795 3.80 -14.89 5.78
CA SER A 795 4.95 -15.57 5.14
C SER A 795 4.60 -16.96 4.61
N LEU A 796 3.73 -17.71 5.30
CA LEU A 796 3.18 -19.00 4.83
C LEU A 796 2.04 -18.86 3.79
N GLY A 797 1.72 -17.64 3.34
CA GLY A 797 0.76 -17.43 2.26
C GLY A 797 -0.72 -17.65 2.62
N LEU A 798 -1.09 -17.76 3.90
CA LEU A 798 -2.50 -17.95 4.32
C LEU A 798 -3.38 -16.79 3.81
N HIS A 799 -2.82 -15.58 3.73
CA HIS A 799 -3.46 -14.38 3.22
C HIS A 799 -3.83 -14.45 1.71
N ARG A 800 -3.39 -15.48 0.98
CA ARG A 800 -3.64 -15.70 -0.46
C ARG A 800 -4.17 -17.09 -0.81
N ASP A 801 -4.31 -17.99 0.17
CA ASP A 801 -4.60 -19.42 -0.05
C ASP A 801 -3.46 -20.19 -0.76
N GLU A 802 -2.22 -19.70 -0.66
CA GLU A 802 -1.03 -20.20 -1.40
C GLU A 802 -0.21 -21.28 -0.68
N LEU A 803 -0.70 -21.83 0.45
CA LEU A 803 0.08 -22.76 1.27
C LEU A 803 0.31 -24.10 0.54
N ALA A 804 1.59 -24.40 0.29
CA ALA A 804 2.07 -25.35 -0.72
C ALA A 804 1.55 -26.81 -0.62
N ASN A 805 1.08 -27.25 0.54
CA ASN A 805 0.59 -28.62 0.77
C ASN A 805 -0.94 -28.74 0.89
N SER A 806 -1.70 -27.64 0.70
CA SER A 806 -3.14 -27.60 0.97
C SER A 806 -3.98 -28.41 -0.05
N ALA A 807 -4.11 -29.70 0.20
CA ALA A 807 -4.68 -30.69 -0.72
C ALA A 807 -6.22 -30.78 -0.68
N ASN A 808 -6.87 -30.19 0.33
CA ASN A 808 -8.31 -30.28 0.54
C ASN A 808 -8.97 -28.89 0.73
N THR A 809 -10.13 -28.68 0.11
CA THR A 809 -10.95 -27.46 0.26
C THR A 809 -11.27 -27.12 1.72
N MET A 810 -11.44 -28.13 2.58
CA MET A 810 -11.69 -27.93 4.02
C MET A 810 -10.50 -27.29 4.75
N GLU A 811 -9.28 -27.69 4.39
CA GLU A 811 -8.03 -27.19 4.98
C GLU A 811 -7.76 -25.74 4.55
N ARG A 812 -8.05 -25.42 3.28
CA ARG A 812 -8.01 -24.05 2.75
C ARG A 812 -8.99 -23.12 3.47
N GLU A 813 -10.22 -23.57 3.68
CA GLU A 813 -11.23 -22.84 4.47
C GLU A 813 -10.79 -22.65 5.93
N GLN A 814 -10.15 -23.64 6.55
CA GLN A 814 -9.56 -23.49 7.89
C GLN A 814 -8.42 -22.46 7.92
N ASN A 815 -7.49 -22.51 6.96
CA ASN A 815 -6.37 -21.55 6.86
C ASN A 815 -6.87 -20.11 6.63
N ARG A 816 -7.92 -19.93 5.83
CA ARG A 816 -8.60 -18.64 5.64
C ARG A 816 -9.25 -18.15 6.94
N ARG A 817 -9.89 -19.01 7.73
CA ARG A 817 -10.47 -18.66 9.04
C ARG A 817 -9.41 -18.25 10.07
N ILE A 818 -8.28 -18.95 10.10
CA ILE A 818 -7.12 -18.57 10.91
C ILE A 818 -6.67 -17.15 10.51
N TRP A 819 -6.46 -16.89 9.21
CA TRP A 819 -6.06 -15.56 8.75
C TRP A 819 -7.07 -14.45 9.12
N TRP A 820 -8.38 -14.69 8.95
CA TRP A 820 -9.42 -13.72 9.35
C TRP A 820 -9.49 -13.49 10.87
N THR A 821 -9.11 -14.49 11.66
CA THR A 821 -8.99 -14.37 13.11
C THR A 821 -7.83 -13.47 13.49
N LEU A 822 -6.64 -13.72 12.93
CA LEU A 822 -5.45 -12.88 13.18
C LEU A 822 -5.67 -11.43 12.75
N PHE A 823 -6.32 -11.21 11.60
CA PHE A 823 -6.72 -9.88 11.14
C PHE A 823 -7.63 -9.16 12.14
N THR A 824 -8.63 -9.87 12.66
CA THR A 824 -9.59 -9.29 13.62
C THR A 824 -8.92 -9.00 14.97
N LEU A 825 -8.06 -9.91 15.45
CA LEU A 825 -7.33 -9.73 16.70
C LEU A 825 -6.26 -8.62 16.61
N ASP A 826 -5.53 -8.49 15.50
CA ASP A 826 -4.61 -7.35 15.26
C ASP A 826 -5.36 -6.01 15.30
N GLN A 827 -6.51 -5.90 14.64
CA GLN A 827 -7.35 -4.69 14.72
C GLN A 827 -7.85 -4.43 16.14
N GLU A 828 -8.34 -5.46 16.85
CA GLU A 828 -8.85 -5.29 18.21
C GLU A 828 -7.75 -4.85 19.19
N ILE A 829 -6.62 -5.56 19.24
CA ILE A 829 -5.50 -5.29 20.16
C ILE A 829 -4.88 -3.91 19.86
N SER A 830 -4.62 -3.60 18.59
CA SER A 830 -4.09 -2.30 18.18
C SER A 830 -5.04 -1.15 18.56
N SER A 831 -6.36 -1.37 18.48
CA SER A 831 -7.37 -0.40 18.90
C SER A 831 -7.50 -0.21 20.43
N ARG A 832 -6.77 -0.98 21.24
CA ARG A 832 -6.71 -0.89 22.71
C ARG A 832 -5.37 -0.37 23.24
N GLY A 833 -4.31 -0.38 22.41
CA GLY A 833 -2.92 -0.19 22.85
C GLY A 833 -2.13 0.94 22.17
N GLY A 834 -2.74 1.74 21.29
CA GLY A 834 -2.06 2.90 20.68
C GLY A 834 -1.01 2.58 19.61
N SER A 835 -0.72 1.29 19.35
CA SER A 835 0.26 0.83 18.36
C SER A 835 -0.35 0.73 16.95
N PRO A 836 0.45 0.87 15.87
CA PRO A 836 0.00 0.58 14.51
C PRO A 836 -0.59 -0.84 14.41
N THR A 837 -1.61 -1.05 13.58
CA THR A 837 -1.95 -2.41 13.15
C THR A 837 -0.81 -2.96 12.32
N VAL A 838 -0.49 -4.25 12.48
CA VAL A 838 0.46 -4.93 11.58
C VAL A 838 -0.13 -5.01 10.18
N ILE A 839 -1.46 -5.11 10.07
CA ILE A 839 -2.19 -5.06 8.80
C ILE A 839 -2.71 -3.63 8.54
N ASP A 840 -2.04 -2.94 7.64
CA ASP A 840 -2.27 -1.55 7.22
C ASP A 840 -2.85 -1.46 5.79
N GLU A 841 -3.28 -0.26 5.34
CA GLU A 841 -3.85 0.01 4.00
C GLU A 841 -2.94 -0.42 2.83
N ARG A 842 -1.64 -0.63 3.08
CA ARG A 842 -0.68 -1.19 2.12
C ARG A 842 -0.91 -2.69 1.85
N PHE A 843 -1.45 -3.43 2.81
CA PHE A 843 -1.67 -4.88 2.75
C PHE A 843 -3.12 -5.25 2.42
N THR A 844 -4.09 -4.35 2.66
CA THR A 844 -5.53 -4.59 2.39
C THR A 844 -5.85 -4.88 0.93
N LYS A 845 -4.98 -4.52 -0.02
CA LYS A 845 -5.14 -4.78 -1.46
C LYS A 845 -5.09 -6.28 -1.84
N ILE A 846 -4.59 -7.14 -0.95
CA ILE A 846 -4.45 -8.59 -1.19
C ILE A 846 -5.63 -9.36 -0.52
N LEU A 847 -6.46 -8.69 0.29
CA LEU A 847 -7.44 -9.35 1.14
C LEU A 847 -8.83 -9.41 0.50
N TYR A 848 -9.26 -10.60 0.07
CA TYR A 848 -10.66 -10.86 -0.29
C TYR A 848 -11.51 -11.09 0.98
N PRO A 849 -12.50 -10.23 1.32
CA PRO A 849 -13.21 -10.24 2.62
C PRO A 849 -14.02 -11.50 2.99
N GLY A 850 -14.01 -12.54 2.16
CA GLY A 850 -15.00 -13.62 2.18
C GLY A 850 -16.30 -13.21 1.49
N LEU A 851 -17.13 -14.20 1.15
CA LEU A 851 -18.38 -14.03 0.38
C LEU A 851 -19.49 -13.27 1.15
N HIS A 852 -19.22 -12.83 2.38
CA HIS A 852 -20.20 -12.29 3.33
C HIS A 852 -19.81 -10.91 3.88
N THR A 853 -18.70 -10.32 3.42
CA THR A 853 -18.26 -8.98 3.86
C THR A 853 -18.13 -8.05 2.64
N PRO A 854 -18.72 -6.84 2.64
CA PRO A 854 -18.66 -5.96 1.48
C PRO A 854 -17.23 -5.55 1.09
N LEU A 855 -16.95 -5.43 -0.21
CA LEU A 855 -15.59 -5.16 -0.73
C LEU A 855 -14.92 -3.88 -0.18
N SER A 856 -15.68 -2.84 0.17
CA SER A 856 -15.12 -1.61 0.77
C SER A 856 -15.05 -1.63 2.31
N TRP A 857 -15.53 -2.70 2.95
CA TRP A 857 -15.59 -2.80 4.40
C TRP A 857 -14.20 -2.83 5.05
N ILE A 858 -13.25 -3.57 4.47
CA ILE A 858 -11.88 -3.70 5.02
C ILE A 858 -11.19 -2.34 5.12
N SER A 859 -11.12 -1.58 4.03
CA SER A 859 -10.48 -0.26 4.02
C SER A 859 -11.21 0.74 4.92
N THR A 860 -12.55 0.65 4.97
CA THR A 860 -13.37 1.45 5.88
C THR A 860 -13.05 1.13 7.35
N SER A 861 -13.01 -0.15 7.74
CA SER A 861 -12.65 -0.60 9.11
C SER A 861 -11.23 -0.20 9.51
N VAL A 862 -10.24 -0.41 8.63
CA VAL A 862 -8.84 0.00 8.89
C VAL A 862 -8.75 1.52 9.13
N SER A 863 -9.46 2.32 8.32
CA SER A 863 -9.46 3.79 8.51
C SER A 863 -10.13 4.23 9.81
N LEU A 864 -11.19 3.53 10.27
CA LEU A 864 -11.80 3.77 11.59
C LEU A 864 -10.85 3.37 12.72
N CYS A 865 -10.21 2.21 12.61
CA CYS A 865 -9.24 1.73 13.61
C CYS A 865 -8.05 2.70 13.74
N ARG A 866 -7.56 3.27 12.62
CA ARG A 866 -6.53 4.30 12.64
C ARG A 866 -7.00 5.56 13.38
N LEU A 867 -8.19 6.07 13.07
CA LEU A 867 -8.75 7.25 13.73
C LEU A 867 -9.00 7.01 15.23
N LYS A 868 -9.53 5.84 15.60
CA LYS A 868 -9.70 5.39 16.99
C LYS A 868 -8.37 5.34 17.75
N ARG A 869 -7.26 4.95 17.08
CA ARG A 869 -5.90 4.99 17.63
C ARG A 869 -5.39 6.42 17.82
N GLU A 870 -5.51 7.28 16.80
CA GLU A 870 -5.14 8.71 16.87
C GLU A 870 -5.88 9.40 18.05
N ILE A 871 -7.17 9.09 18.22
CA ILE A 871 -8.00 9.51 19.36
C ILE A 871 -7.42 9.02 20.70
N ILE A 872 -7.11 7.73 20.84
CA ILE A 872 -6.57 7.17 22.09
C ILE A 872 -5.20 7.77 22.44
N GLN A 873 -4.36 8.03 21.43
CA GLN A 873 -3.06 8.66 21.63
C GLN A 873 -3.20 10.10 22.20
N ALA A 874 -4.01 10.93 21.53
CA ALA A 874 -4.22 12.33 21.92
C ALA A 874 -5.00 12.51 23.25
N VAL A 875 -5.88 11.56 23.60
CA VAL A 875 -6.74 11.66 24.79
C VAL A 875 -6.13 10.98 26.02
N TYR A 876 -5.39 9.88 25.85
CA TYR A 876 -4.95 9.04 26.97
C TYR A 876 -3.44 8.87 27.13
N THR A 877 -2.67 8.65 26.05
CA THR A 877 -1.25 8.23 26.19
C THR A 877 -0.22 9.36 26.06
N GLU A 878 -0.37 10.28 25.12
CA GLU A 878 0.64 11.33 24.84
C GLU A 878 0.40 12.60 25.66
N ARG A 879 0.45 12.49 26.99
CA ARG A 879 0.16 13.60 27.92
C ARG A 879 1.31 13.89 28.87
N SER A 880 1.62 15.18 29.04
CA SER A 880 2.65 15.69 29.96
C SER A 880 2.14 15.96 31.38
N ALA A 881 0.81 15.90 31.58
CA ALA A 881 0.13 16.06 32.86
C ALA A 881 -1.19 15.27 32.84
N ASN A 882 -1.83 15.09 34.00
CA ASN A 882 -3.14 14.46 34.12
C ASN A 882 -4.32 15.35 33.63
N SER A 883 -4.03 16.41 32.86
CA SER A 883 -5.03 17.32 32.28
C SER A 883 -5.24 17.09 30.78
N ILE A 884 -6.46 17.35 30.31
CA ILE A 884 -6.84 17.32 28.91
C ILE A 884 -7.79 18.50 28.59
N SER A 885 -7.62 19.18 27.46
CA SER A 885 -8.51 20.29 27.09
C SER A 885 -9.83 19.80 26.46
N PHE A 886 -10.91 20.55 26.72
CA PHE A 886 -12.21 20.33 26.07
C PHE A 886 -12.14 20.40 24.53
N SER A 887 -11.23 21.22 24.01
CA SER A 887 -10.99 21.39 22.57
C SER A 887 -10.40 20.13 21.91
N THR A 888 -9.52 19.39 22.59
CA THR A 888 -8.95 18.13 22.06
C THR A 888 -10.05 17.08 21.86
N VAL A 889 -10.91 16.87 22.85
CA VAL A 889 -12.07 15.95 22.74
C VAL A 889 -13.04 16.40 21.64
N SER A 890 -13.37 17.69 21.60
CA SER A 890 -14.30 18.25 20.60
C SER A 890 -13.78 18.07 19.16
N ASN A 891 -12.49 18.33 18.93
CA ASN A 891 -11.85 18.13 17.63
C ASN A 891 -11.79 16.64 17.24
N SER A 892 -11.49 15.75 18.20
CA SER A 892 -11.53 14.29 17.99
C SER A 892 -12.92 13.79 17.57
N LEU A 893 -13.99 14.30 18.20
CA LEU A 893 -15.37 13.98 17.82
C LEU A 893 -15.74 14.55 16.43
N LEU A 894 -15.27 15.74 16.06
CA LEU A 894 -15.48 16.30 14.72
C LEU A 894 -14.78 15.48 13.62
N LEU A 895 -13.57 14.97 13.89
CA LEU A 895 -12.87 14.05 12.97
C LEU A 895 -13.64 12.73 12.82
N LEU A 896 -14.16 12.18 13.92
CA LEU A 896 -14.98 10.96 13.93
C LEU A 896 -16.29 11.16 13.14
N GLN A 897 -17.00 12.27 13.36
CA GLN A 897 -18.22 12.60 12.61
C GLN A 897 -17.93 12.84 11.12
N LYS A 898 -16.79 13.48 10.78
CA LYS A 898 -16.33 13.64 9.39
C LYS A 898 -16.08 12.30 8.72
N TRP A 899 -15.45 11.36 9.41
CA TRP A 899 -15.27 9.98 8.94
C TRP A 899 -16.62 9.30 8.65
N TYR A 900 -17.60 9.40 9.56
CA TYR A 900 -18.94 8.81 9.36
C TYR A 900 -19.69 9.42 8.16
N ARG A 901 -19.53 10.73 7.94
CA ARG A 901 -20.08 11.42 6.75
C ARG A 901 -19.43 10.91 5.45
N GLN A 902 -18.15 10.56 5.49
CA GLN A 902 -17.34 10.05 4.37
C GLN A 902 -17.47 8.53 4.12
N MET A 903 -18.00 7.76 5.07
CA MET A 903 -18.24 6.32 4.94
C MET A 903 -19.07 5.99 3.68
N PRO A 904 -18.67 4.99 2.87
CA PRO A 904 -19.40 4.57 1.67
C PRO A 904 -20.88 4.32 1.94
N ALA A 905 -21.76 4.79 1.05
CA ALA A 905 -23.21 4.72 1.27
C ALA A 905 -23.71 3.29 1.54
N HIS A 906 -23.19 2.28 0.83
CA HIS A 906 -23.55 0.88 1.01
C HIS A 906 -23.00 0.23 2.31
N LEU A 907 -22.30 1.00 3.15
CA LEU A 907 -21.90 0.65 4.51
C LEU A 907 -22.64 1.49 5.58
N LYS A 908 -23.58 2.36 5.19
CA LYS A 908 -24.42 3.09 6.15
C LYS A 908 -25.56 2.19 6.62
N TYR A 909 -25.75 2.11 7.93
CA TYR A 909 -26.72 1.22 8.58
C TYR A 909 -28.17 1.46 8.13
N GLU A 910 -28.49 2.69 7.77
CA GLU A 910 -29.79 3.12 7.22
C GLU A 910 -30.11 2.54 5.81
N ILE A 911 -29.11 2.00 5.09
CA ILE A 911 -29.30 1.47 3.73
C ILE A 911 -29.49 -0.06 3.77
N PRO A 912 -30.60 -0.60 3.22
CA PRO A 912 -30.85 -2.04 3.21
C PRO A 912 -29.71 -2.85 2.56
N ALA A 913 -29.18 -3.81 3.31
CA ALA A 913 -28.12 -4.73 2.88
C ALA A 913 -28.60 -6.20 2.88
N PRO A 914 -28.00 -7.06 2.03
CA PRO A 914 -28.21 -8.51 2.09
C PRO A 914 -27.89 -9.07 3.48
N LEU A 915 -28.67 -10.05 3.96
CA LEU A 915 -28.53 -10.63 5.31
C LEU A 915 -27.08 -11.01 5.63
N THR A 916 -26.39 -11.66 4.69
CA THR A 916 -24.97 -12.04 4.78
C THR A 916 -24.05 -10.87 5.16
N HIS A 917 -24.33 -9.67 4.68
CA HIS A 917 -23.49 -8.48 4.91
C HIS A 917 -23.87 -7.69 6.18
N ARG A 918 -25.03 -7.98 6.80
CA ARG A 918 -25.55 -7.15 7.90
C ARG A 918 -24.67 -7.17 9.14
N ARG A 919 -24.13 -8.33 9.55
CA ARG A 919 -23.22 -8.41 10.70
C ARG A 919 -21.98 -7.53 10.52
N ALA A 920 -21.35 -7.57 9.35
CA ALA A 920 -20.17 -6.75 9.06
C ALA A 920 -20.50 -5.24 9.15
N ILE A 921 -21.62 -4.81 8.56
CA ILE A 921 -22.07 -3.41 8.64
C ILE A 921 -22.41 -3.02 10.09
N ALA A 922 -23.11 -3.86 10.83
CA ALA A 922 -23.47 -3.61 12.23
C ALA A 922 -22.23 -3.45 13.13
N VAL A 923 -21.26 -4.36 13.03
CA VAL A 923 -19.99 -4.32 13.81
C VAL A 923 -19.20 -3.03 13.53
N LEU A 924 -19.16 -2.57 12.26
CA LEU A 924 -18.51 -1.31 11.88
C LEU A 924 -19.16 -0.09 12.57
N HIS A 925 -20.50 -0.09 12.67
CA HIS A 925 -21.24 0.98 13.37
C HIS A 925 -21.11 0.88 14.88
N LEU A 926 -21.08 -0.32 15.47
CA LEU A 926 -20.82 -0.51 16.90
C LEU A 926 -19.40 -0.06 17.29
N GLN A 927 -18.38 -0.30 16.46
CA GLN A 927 -17.03 0.24 16.67
C GLN A 927 -17.01 1.78 16.58
N TYR A 928 -17.78 2.37 15.67
CA TYR A 928 -17.94 3.83 15.58
C TYR A 928 -18.57 4.42 16.84
N TRP A 929 -19.75 3.94 17.27
CA TRP A 929 -20.42 4.42 18.47
C TRP A 929 -19.64 4.12 19.75
N SER A 930 -18.95 2.97 19.84
CA SER A 930 -18.02 2.68 20.95
C SER A 930 -16.84 3.65 21.01
N THR A 931 -16.44 4.27 19.89
CA THR A 931 -15.38 5.30 19.86
C THR A 931 -15.92 6.66 20.30
N THR A 932 -17.17 7.00 19.94
CA THR A 932 -17.88 8.16 20.50
C THR A 932 -18.03 8.03 22.01
N ILE A 933 -18.55 6.89 22.50
CA ILE A 933 -18.69 6.59 23.94
C ILE A 933 -17.34 6.70 24.66
N LEU A 934 -16.25 6.19 24.08
CA LEU A 934 -14.91 6.29 24.65
C LEU A 934 -14.50 7.76 24.90
N LEU A 935 -14.73 8.64 23.92
CA LEU A 935 -14.45 10.08 24.01
C LEU A 935 -15.33 10.80 25.04
N THR A 936 -16.61 10.45 25.15
CA THR A 936 -17.60 11.23 25.91
C THR A 936 -17.89 10.69 27.32
N ARG A 937 -17.65 9.40 27.59
CA ARG A 937 -17.91 8.79 28.91
C ARG A 937 -17.25 9.49 30.11
N PRO A 938 -16.05 10.11 30.02
CA PRO A 938 -15.47 10.76 31.20
C PRO A 938 -16.29 11.97 31.68
N PHE A 939 -16.97 12.68 30.77
CA PHE A 939 -17.82 13.81 31.13
C PHE A 939 -19.07 13.35 31.87
N LEU A 940 -19.71 12.27 31.39
CA LEU A 940 -20.84 11.64 32.09
C LEU A 940 -20.45 11.12 33.47
N LEU A 941 -19.26 10.50 33.59
CA LEU A 941 -18.74 10.05 34.88
C LEU A 941 -18.44 11.23 35.82
N TYR A 942 -17.87 12.32 35.33
CA TYR A 942 -17.61 13.54 36.12
C TYR A 942 -18.92 14.21 36.59
N LEU A 943 -20.02 14.09 35.83
CA LEU A 943 -21.36 14.50 36.26
C LEU A 943 -21.98 13.59 37.33
N VAL A 944 -21.56 12.32 37.44
CA VAL A 944 -21.97 11.46 38.58
C VAL A 944 -21.15 11.81 39.82
N ILE A 945 -19.82 11.77 39.72
CA ILE A 945 -18.93 11.90 40.89
C ILE A 945 -18.84 13.36 41.40
N LYS A 946 -18.57 14.31 40.49
CA LYS A 946 -17.98 15.62 40.81
C LYS A 946 -18.90 16.80 40.50
N TYR A 947 -20.21 16.56 40.33
CA TYR A 947 -21.21 17.58 39.98
C TYR A 947 -21.29 18.78 40.93
N SER A 948 -21.04 18.57 42.22
CA SER A 948 -20.98 19.63 43.24
C SER A 948 -19.76 20.55 43.09
N THR A 949 -18.68 20.08 42.47
CA THR A 949 -17.43 20.83 42.28
C THR A 949 -17.35 21.57 40.94
N LEU A 950 -18.23 21.24 39.99
CA LEU A 950 -18.32 21.91 38.70
C LEU A 950 -18.93 23.31 38.84
N ALA A 951 -18.18 24.34 38.42
CA ALA A 951 -18.71 25.69 38.26
C ALA A 951 -19.87 25.73 37.23
N SER A 952 -20.91 26.51 37.50
CA SER A 952 -22.17 26.49 36.73
C SER A 952 -22.01 26.73 35.23
N SER A 953 -21.03 27.56 34.82
CA SER A 953 -20.70 27.82 33.40
C SER A 953 -20.12 26.60 32.65
N LYS A 954 -19.58 25.62 33.36
CA LYS A 954 -18.98 24.39 32.80
C LYS A 954 -19.98 23.24 32.71
N LYS A 955 -20.97 23.20 33.60
CA LYS A 955 -21.98 22.12 33.70
C LYS A 955 -22.66 21.83 32.36
N ILE A 956 -23.15 22.88 31.69
CA ILE A 956 -23.80 22.82 30.37
C ILE A 956 -22.96 22.04 29.33
N TRP A 957 -21.63 22.17 29.36
CA TRP A 957 -20.74 21.53 28.40
C TRP A 957 -20.43 20.07 28.75
N PHE A 958 -20.32 19.76 30.04
CA PHE A 958 -20.26 18.38 30.52
C PHE A 958 -21.57 17.63 30.25
N GLU A 959 -22.72 18.29 30.45
CA GLU A 959 -24.06 17.77 30.14
C GLU A 959 -24.23 17.48 28.63
N ARG A 960 -23.78 18.38 27.75
CA ARG A 960 -23.78 18.15 26.29
C ARG A 960 -22.91 16.95 25.87
N MET A 961 -21.73 16.81 26.45
CA MET A 961 -20.88 15.64 26.21
C MET A 961 -21.51 14.36 26.80
N GLY A 962 -22.15 14.44 27.98
CA GLY A 962 -22.95 13.37 28.56
C GLY A 962 -24.10 12.93 27.65
N LYS A 963 -24.85 13.87 27.07
CA LYS A 963 -25.94 13.57 26.13
C LYS A 963 -25.43 12.85 24.90
N THR A 964 -24.29 13.29 24.35
CA THR A 964 -23.62 12.62 23.23
C THR A 964 -23.19 11.18 23.57
N CYS A 965 -22.80 10.92 24.82
CA CYS A 965 -22.49 9.58 25.31
C CYS A 965 -23.73 8.66 25.36
N ILE A 966 -24.85 9.18 25.87
CA ILE A 966 -26.11 8.43 25.98
C ILE A 966 -26.73 8.20 24.60
N ASP A 967 -26.70 9.19 23.71
CA ASP A 967 -27.15 9.09 22.31
C ASP A 967 -26.42 7.96 21.56
N ALA A 968 -25.10 7.92 21.67
CA ALA A 968 -24.28 6.85 21.10
C ALA A 968 -24.61 5.47 21.70
N ALA A 969 -24.94 5.41 23.00
CA ALA A 969 -25.34 4.16 23.65
C ALA A 969 -26.73 3.68 23.22
N GLN A 970 -27.70 4.59 23.07
CA GLN A 970 -29.05 4.26 22.57
C GLN A 970 -29.01 3.77 21.11
N LYS A 971 -28.20 4.42 20.26
CA LYS A 971 -27.98 3.98 18.87
C LYS A 971 -27.30 2.62 18.79
N SER A 972 -26.42 2.31 19.74
CA SER A 972 -25.81 0.98 19.86
C SER A 972 -26.83 -0.10 20.31
N ILE A 973 -27.74 0.21 21.24
CA ILE A 973 -28.88 -0.68 21.57
C ILE A 973 -29.69 -1.00 20.32
N ALA A 974 -30.09 0.00 19.54
CA ALA A 974 -30.91 -0.20 18.34
C ALA A 974 -30.24 -1.14 17.32
N ILE A 975 -28.91 -1.03 17.15
CA ILE A 975 -28.12 -1.93 16.30
C ILE A 975 -28.11 -3.36 16.87
N LEU A 976 -27.86 -3.54 18.18
CA LEU A 976 -27.83 -4.86 18.82
C LEU A 976 -29.21 -5.55 18.82
N GLN A 977 -30.30 -4.79 19.02
CA GLN A 977 -31.66 -5.30 18.91
C GLN A 977 -31.96 -5.82 17.50
N GLN A 978 -31.55 -5.08 16.47
CA GLN A 978 -31.73 -5.52 15.09
C GLN A 978 -30.80 -6.71 14.74
N MET A 979 -29.57 -6.77 15.26
CA MET A 979 -28.71 -7.95 15.13
C MET A 979 -29.36 -9.20 15.74
N ALA A 980 -30.07 -9.05 16.87
CA ALA A 980 -30.86 -10.13 17.49
C ALA A 980 -32.20 -10.42 16.80
N ASN A 981 -32.61 -9.62 15.80
CA ASN A 981 -33.79 -9.89 14.96
C ASN A 981 -33.39 -10.46 13.59
N ASP A 982 -32.15 -10.23 13.16
CA ASP A 982 -31.54 -10.77 11.94
C ASP A 982 -30.71 -12.05 12.20
N ASP A 983 -30.80 -12.64 13.41
CA ASP A 983 -30.02 -13.80 13.87
C ASP A 983 -28.50 -13.67 13.65
N THR A 984 -27.96 -12.45 13.85
CA THR A 984 -26.54 -12.11 13.68
C THR A 984 -25.82 -11.70 14.96
N LEU A 985 -26.51 -11.59 16.10
CA LEU A 985 -25.91 -11.39 17.43
C LEU A 985 -25.37 -12.73 17.96
N SER A 986 -24.14 -12.80 18.47
CA SER A 986 -23.52 -14.09 18.84
C SER A 986 -22.58 -14.03 20.05
N SER A 987 -22.88 -14.87 21.03
CA SER A 987 -22.07 -15.15 22.24
C SER A 987 -20.70 -15.76 21.93
N LEU A 988 -20.55 -16.43 20.79
CA LEU A 988 -19.27 -16.94 20.27
C LEU A 988 -18.26 -15.83 19.98
N THR A 989 -18.67 -14.56 20.05
CA THR A 989 -17.78 -13.40 19.88
C THR A 989 -17.81 -12.52 21.13
N ALA A 990 -16.66 -12.41 21.80
CA ALA A 990 -16.51 -11.58 22.99
C ALA A 990 -16.85 -10.09 22.73
N PHE A 991 -16.71 -9.62 21.48
CA PHE A 991 -17.09 -8.27 21.07
C PHE A 991 -18.56 -7.93 21.35
N ASP A 992 -19.49 -8.80 20.97
CA ASP A 992 -20.94 -8.55 21.10
C ASP A 992 -21.33 -8.40 22.58
N SER A 993 -20.93 -9.36 23.42
CA SER A 993 -21.20 -9.37 24.87
C SER A 993 -20.47 -8.24 25.61
N THR A 994 -19.24 -7.92 25.21
CA THR A 994 -18.49 -6.76 25.73
C THR A 994 -19.17 -5.43 25.35
N CYS A 995 -19.78 -5.35 24.16
CA CYS A 995 -20.54 -4.18 23.74
C CYS A 995 -21.77 -3.99 24.64
N ILE A 996 -22.58 -5.04 24.83
CA ILE A 996 -23.76 -5.05 25.70
C ILE A 996 -23.41 -4.60 27.14
N LEU A 997 -22.36 -5.19 27.72
CA LEU A 997 -21.88 -4.83 29.05
C LEU A 997 -21.50 -3.34 29.16
N ARG A 998 -20.68 -2.84 28.22
CA ARG A 998 -20.25 -1.42 28.22
C ARG A 998 -21.43 -0.46 28.12
N LEU A 999 -22.46 -0.80 27.34
CA LEU A 999 -23.68 -0.01 27.24
C LEU A 999 -24.44 0.01 28.57
N THR A 1000 -24.54 -1.13 29.26
CA THR A 1000 -25.16 -1.23 30.58
C THR A 1000 -24.48 -0.28 31.57
N MET A 1001 -23.14 -0.23 31.59
CA MET A 1001 -22.39 0.73 32.42
C MET A 1001 -22.73 2.19 32.12
N ILE A 1002 -22.92 2.58 30.85
CA ILE A 1002 -23.32 3.96 30.49
C ILE A 1002 -24.74 4.26 31.00
N PHE A 1003 -25.66 3.30 30.96
CA PHE A 1003 -27.02 3.49 31.48
C PHE A 1003 -27.09 3.46 33.02
N ILE A 1004 -26.19 2.75 33.71
CA ILE A 1004 -25.99 2.89 35.17
C ILE A 1004 -25.59 4.34 35.51
N LEU A 1005 -24.60 4.91 34.82
CA LEU A 1005 -24.17 6.29 35.04
C LEU A 1005 -25.28 7.31 34.72
N ALA A 1006 -26.03 7.09 33.63
CA ALA A 1006 -27.18 7.91 33.27
C ALA A 1006 -28.28 7.89 34.34
N TYR A 1007 -28.64 6.70 34.84
CA TYR A 1007 -29.62 6.53 35.91
C TYR A 1007 -29.14 7.11 37.24
N ALA A 1008 -27.87 6.93 37.59
CA ALA A 1008 -27.25 7.47 38.79
C ALA A 1008 -27.35 9.01 38.86
N HIS A 1009 -27.07 9.69 37.74
CA HIS A 1009 -27.14 11.15 37.66
C HIS A 1009 -28.58 11.70 37.59
N THR A 1010 -29.49 11.01 36.89
CA THR A 1010 -30.79 11.61 36.48
C THR A 1010 -32.03 11.00 37.12
N ARG A 1011 -31.92 9.80 37.70
CA ARG A 1011 -33.05 8.97 38.20
C ARG A 1011 -34.16 8.69 37.19
N THR A 1012 -33.92 8.92 35.89
CA THR A 1012 -34.94 8.78 34.85
C THR A 1012 -35.22 7.30 34.54
N PRO A 1013 -36.45 6.77 34.76
CA PRO A 1013 -36.75 5.33 34.63
C PRO A 1013 -36.50 4.74 33.23
N GLN A 1014 -36.48 5.57 32.19
CA GLN A 1014 -36.14 5.19 30.83
C GLN A 1014 -34.77 4.51 30.73
N TYR A 1015 -33.80 4.91 31.55
CA TYR A 1015 -32.46 4.30 31.56
C TYR A 1015 -32.47 2.90 32.19
N SER A 1016 -33.33 2.65 33.19
CA SER A 1016 -33.57 1.28 33.70
C SER A 1016 -34.16 0.37 32.64
N SER A 1017 -35.12 0.85 31.84
CA SER A 1017 -35.67 0.09 30.70
C SER A 1017 -34.60 -0.20 29.62
N HIS A 1018 -33.59 0.66 29.44
CA HIS A 1018 -32.47 0.38 28.55
C HIS A 1018 -31.52 -0.70 29.09
N MET A 1019 -31.29 -0.74 30.41
CA MET A 1019 -30.54 -1.83 31.05
C MET A 1019 -31.30 -3.17 30.97
N GLU A 1020 -32.61 -3.17 31.22
CA GLU A 1020 -33.45 -4.37 31.10
C GLU A 1020 -33.44 -4.95 29.67
N LYS A 1021 -33.53 -4.09 28.64
CA LYS A 1021 -33.39 -4.48 27.22
C LYS A 1021 -32.02 -5.08 26.89
N LEU A 1022 -30.93 -4.58 27.48
CA LEU A 1022 -29.58 -5.11 27.30
C LEU A 1022 -29.42 -6.48 27.98
N MET A 1023 -29.96 -6.65 29.20
CA MET A 1023 -29.98 -7.95 29.87
C MET A 1023 -30.82 -8.96 29.09
N GLU A 1024 -31.97 -8.56 28.54
CA GLU A 1024 -32.79 -9.45 27.72
C GLU A 1024 -32.11 -9.88 26.41
N LEU A 1025 -31.34 -8.99 25.76
CA LEU A 1025 -30.48 -9.38 24.63
C LEU A 1025 -29.42 -10.40 25.06
N THR A 1026 -28.82 -10.24 26.25
CA THR A 1026 -27.82 -11.18 26.79
C THR A 1026 -28.45 -12.54 27.08
N ARG A 1027 -29.65 -12.58 27.71
CA ARG A 1027 -30.42 -13.82 27.99
C ARG A 1027 -30.85 -14.54 26.70
N ARG A 1028 -31.12 -13.80 25.62
CA ARG A 1028 -31.47 -14.36 24.29
C ARG A 1028 -30.28 -14.96 23.53
N MET A 1029 -29.04 -14.63 23.89
CA MET A 1029 -27.84 -15.26 23.35
C MET A 1029 -27.61 -16.64 24.00
N GLU A 1030 -26.76 -17.48 23.41
CA GLU A 1030 -26.38 -18.75 24.02
C GLU A 1030 -25.50 -18.49 25.27
N GLN A 1031 -25.85 -19.14 26.39
CA GLN A 1031 -25.25 -18.87 27.71
C GLN A 1031 -23.91 -19.58 27.90
N ILE A 1032 -22.91 -19.14 27.15
CA ILE A 1032 -21.51 -19.61 27.21
C ILE A 1032 -20.55 -18.50 27.67
N GLY A 1033 -19.58 -18.89 28.48
CA GLY A 1033 -18.51 -18.07 29.07
C GLY A 1033 -18.83 -16.60 29.32
N PHE A 1034 -18.19 -15.67 28.62
CA PHE A 1034 -18.35 -14.23 28.89
C PHE A 1034 -19.80 -13.74 28.75
N THR A 1035 -20.62 -14.37 27.89
CA THR A 1035 -22.05 -14.05 27.79
C THR A 1035 -22.80 -14.51 29.05
N LYS A 1036 -22.53 -15.74 29.50
CA LYS A 1036 -23.07 -16.30 30.73
C LYS A 1036 -22.67 -15.48 31.95
N MET A 1037 -21.40 -15.12 32.08
CA MET A 1037 -20.86 -14.27 33.14
C MET A 1037 -21.59 -12.91 33.19
N VAL A 1038 -21.79 -12.25 32.04
CA VAL A 1038 -22.57 -10.99 31.99
C VAL A 1038 -24.04 -11.22 32.38
N THR A 1039 -24.69 -12.30 31.93
CA THR A 1039 -26.07 -12.63 32.31
C THR A 1039 -26.22 -12.93 33.80
N GLU A 1040 -25.28 -13.66 34.40
CA GLU A 1040 -25.36 -14.13 35.79
C GLU A 1040 -24.93 -13.05 36.79
N GLU A 1041 -23.83 -12.34 36.55
CA GLU A 1041 -23.29 -11.36 37.52
C GLU A 1041 -23.97 -9.99 37.45
N THR A 1042 -24.29 -9.49 36.25
CA THR A 1042 -24.78 -8.10 36.08
C THR A 1042 -26.08 -7.82 36.87
N PRO A 1043 -27.06 -8.74 36.96
CA PRO A 1043 -28.24 -8.54 37.81
C PRO A 1043 -27.91 -8.41 39.31
N PHE A 1044 -27.00 -9.24 39.84
CA PHE A 1044 -26.55 -9.11 41.23
C PHE A 1044 -25.81 -7.79 41.47
N TRP A 1045 -24.99 -7.36 40.51
CA TRP A 1045 -24.36 -6.03 40.56
C TRP A 1045 -25.40 -4.92 40.58
N LEU A 1046 -26.37 -4.90 39.66
CA LEU A 1046 -27.45 -3.89 39.66
C LEU A 1046 -28.23 -3.85 40.98
N GLN A 1047 -28.55 -5.02 41.53
CA GLN A 1047 -29.23 -5.14 42.82
C GLN A 1047 -28.37 -4.58 43.98
N SER A 1048 -27.05 -4.82 43.98
CA SER A 1048 -26.14 -4.28 45.00
C SER A 1048 -26.07 -2.75 45.02
N LEU A 1049 -26.38 -2.09 43.87
CA LEU A 1049 -26.47 -0.63 43.74
C LEU A 1049 -27.85 -0.08 44.10
N GLY A 1050 -28.79 -0.91 44.55
CA GLY A 1050 -30.18 -0.52 44.77
C GLY A 1050 -30.93 -0.16 43.48
N ILE A 1051 -30.49 -0.66 42.32
CA ILE A 1051 -31.21 -0.53 41.05
C ILE A 1051 -32.07 -1.80 40.88
N PRO A 1052 -33.42 -1.71 40.97
CA PRO A 1052 -34.28 -2.89 40.87
C PRO A 1052 -34.31 -3.44 39.44
N GLU A 1053 -34.26 -4.77 39.31
CA GLU A 1053 -34.25 -5.46 38.00
C GLU A 1053 -35.55 -5.27 37.22
N ARG A 1054 -36.66 -4.97 37.90
CA ARG A 1054 -37.96 -4.57 37.31
C ARG A 1054 -38.52 -3.33 38.01
N VAL A 1055 -39.07 -2.42 37.22
CA VAL A 1055 -39.78 -1.22 37.73
C VAL A 1055 -41.28 -1.49 37.74
N GLU A 1056 -41.77 -2.11 38.82
CA GLU A 1056 -43.22 -2.18 39.06
C GLU A 1056 -43.73 -0.85 39.63
N LEU A 1057 -44.80 -0.31 39.02
CA LEU A 1057 -45.45 0.94 39.45
C LEU A 1057 -46.37 0.67 40.65
N VAL A 1058 -45.79 0.57 41.84
CA VAL A 1058 -46.51 0.45 43.12
C VAL A 1058 -46.23 1.67 44.01
N ASN A 1059 -47.23 2.07 44.80
CA ASN A 1059 -47.33 3.39 45.43
C ASN A 1059 -46.20 3.76 46.40
N GLY A 1060 -45.82 5.04 46.37
CA GLY A 1060 -45.58 5.83 47.58
C GLY A 1060 -44.13 5.98 48.02
N ASP A 1061 -43.46 4.88 48.34
CA ASP A 1061 -42.16 4.93 49.02
C ASP A 1061 -40.98 4.91 48.04
N ALA A 1062 -40.43 6.10 47.75
CA ALA A 1062 -39.19 6.24 47.01
C ALA A 1062 -38.00 5.70 47.82
N ALA A 1063 -37.31 4.69 47.28
CA ALA A 1063 -36.05 4.20 47.85
C ALA A 1063 -35.04 5.36 47.98
N GLY A 1064 -34.27 5.34 49.08
CA GLY A 1064 -33.35 6.43 49.42
C GLY A 1064 -32.31 6.74 48.34
N PRO A 1065 -31.75 7.96 48.31
CA PRO A 1065 -30.84 8.38 47.25
C PRO A 1065 -29.57 7.51 47.25
N VAL A 1066 -29.40 6.72 46.18
CA VAL A 1066 -28.17 5.94 45.96
C VAL A 1066 -27.02 6.91 45.70
N HIS A 1067 -26.29 7.28 46.76
CA HIS A 1067 -25.16 8.18 46.67
C HIS A 1067 -23.92 7.39 46.28
N PHE A 1068 -23.57 7.45 45.00
CA PHE A 1068 -22.34 6.85 44.49
C PHE A 1068 -21.15 7.75 44.87
N ASP A 1069 -20.38 7.37 45.89
CA ASP A 1069 -19.13 8.05 46.25
C ASP A 1069 -17.93 7.52 45.44
N ASP A 1070 -16.76 8.16 45.59
CA ASP A 1070 -15.53 7.75 44.89
C ASP A 1070 -15.15 6.29 45.17
N ALA A 1071 -15.45 5.73 46.35
CA ALA A 1071 -15.13 4.36 46.70
C ALA A 1071 -16.12 3.36 46.08
N MET A 1072 -17.42 3.64 46.13
CA MET A 1072 -18.45 2.81 45.50
C MET A 1072 -18.39 2.87 43.96
N ILE A 1073 -17.87 3.97 43.39
CA ILE A 1073 -17.57 4.08 41.96
C ILE A 1073 -16.25 3.38 41.63
N ALA A 1074 -15.20 3.48 42.46
CA ALA A 1074 -14.00 2.65 42.31
C ALA A 1074 -14.32 1.15 42.44
N GLN A 1075 -15.31 0.76 43.26
CA GLN A 1075 -15.85 -0.60 43.30
C GLN A 1075 -16.64 -0.93 42.02
N LEU A 1076 -17.49 -0.05 41.49
CA LEU A 1076 -18.17 -0.30 40.21
C LEU A 1076 -17.23 -0.49 39.03
N TRP A 1077 -16.06 0.17 39.07
CA TRP A 1077 -15.02 0.09 38.05
C TRP A 1077 -13.83 -0.80 38.45
N GLY A 1078 -13.91 -1.54 39.57
CA GLY A 1078 -12.76 -2.25 40.16
C GLY A 1078 -13.08 -3.46 41.04
N ASN A 1079 -14.35 -3.75 41.33
CA ASN A 1079 -14.81 -5.08 41.73
C ASN A 1079 -14.94 -6.01 40.50
N TRP A 1080 -15.01 -5.43 39.30
CA TRP A 1080 -14.56 -6.09 38.07
C TRP A 1080 -13.04 -6.22 38.20
N ASP A 1081 -12.63 -7.28 38.92
CA ASP A 1081 -11.31 -7.59 39.53
C ASP A 1081 -10.17 -6.59 39.21
N PRO A 1082 -9.45 -6.04 40.21
CA PRO A 1082 -8.23 -5.26 39.96
C PRO A 1082 -7.19 -5.95 39.06
N ASN A 1083 -7.21 -7.28 38.92
CA ASN A 1083 -6.39 -8.03 37.96
C ASN A 1083 -6.88 -7.95 36.49
N LEU A 1084 -8.16 -7.66 36.25
CA LEU A 1084 -8.80 -7.56 34.92
C LEU A 1084 -8.81 -6.13 34.33
N MET A 1085 -8.43 -5.12 35.13
CA MET A 1085 -8.44 -3.70 34.73
C MET A 1085 -7.03 -3.14 34.60
N THR A 1086 -6.55 -2.95 33.36
CA THR A 1086 -5.21 -2.36 33.11
C THR A 1086 -5.03 -0.98 33.78
N PRO A 1087 -3.79 -0.57 34.12
CA PRO A 1087 -3.50 0.80 34.55
C PRO A 1087 -4.02 1.89 33.60
N LEU A 1088 -4.14 1.58 32.30
CA LEU A 1088 -4.76 2.47 31.31
C LEU A 1088 -6.28 2.59 31.50
N GLN A 1089 -6.98 1.52 31.89
CA GLN A 1089 -8.40 1.57 32.27
C GLN A 1089 -8.60 2.39 33.56
N THR A 1090 -7.68 2.30 34.53
CA THR A 1090 -7.68 3.15 35.74
C THR A 1090 -7.46 4.63 35.40
N GLN A 1091 -6.46 4.93 34.54
CA GLN A 1091 -6.20 6.29 34.03
C GLN A 1091 -7.29 6.85 33.12
N GLN A 1092 -8.18 6.01 32.57
CA GLN A 1092 -9.22 6.41 31.61
C GLN A 1092 -10.48 7.00 32.24
N SER A 1093 -10.63 6.95 33.57
CA SER A 1093 -11.89 7.27 34.28
C SER A 1093 -11.72 8.26 35.44
N LEU A 1094 -10.82 8.00 36.39
CA LEU A 1094 -10.79 8.72 37.68
C LEU A 1094 -9.80 9.89 37.73
N ASP A 1095 -8.62 9.73 37.11
CA ASP A 1095 -7.51 10.71 37.14
C ASP A 1095 -7.59 11.82 36.09
N LEU A 1096 -8.64 11.87 35.27
CA LEU A 1096 -8.78 12.87 34.22
C LEU A 1096 -9.24 14.22 34.80
N THR A 1097 -8.32 15.18 34.85
CA THR A 1097 -8.64 16.59 35.03
C THR A 1097 -8.86 17.25 33.66
N PHE A 1098 -9.72 18.27 33.59
CA PHE A 1098 -9.93 19.04 32.37
C PHE A 1098 -9.26 20.41 32.49
N ASP A 1099 -8.50 20.81 31.47
CA ASP A 1099 -7.91 22.15 31.40
C ASP A 1099 -8.90 23.11 30.72
N ASP A 1100 -9.36 24.09 31.49
CA ASP A 1100 -10.34 25.09 31.08
C ASP A 1100 -9.73 26.37 30.50
N SER A 1101 -8.40 26.44 30.31
CA SER A 1101 -7.71 27.67 29.89
C SER A 1101 -8.12 28.17 28.48
N GLY A 1102 -8.66 27.29 27.63
CA GLY A 1102 -9.31 27.61 26.34
C GLY A 1102 -10.85 27.75 26.42
N ALA A 1103 -11.38 28.43 27.44
CA ALA A 1103 -12.80 28.44 27.80
C ALA A 1103 -13.77 28.87 26.69
N PHE A 1104 -14.46 27.88 26.09
CA PHE A 1104 -15.85 27.98 25.59
C PHE A 1104 -16.22 29.19 24.71
N ASP A 1105 -15.36 29.56 23.76
CA ASP A 1105 -15.65 30.63 22.80
C ASP A 1105 -16.87 30.29 21.93
N ILE A 1106 -17.87 31.18 22.00
CA ILE A 1106 -19.22 31.05 21.45
C ILE A 1106 -19.23 30.94 19.91
N ASN A 1107 -18.16 31.38 19.24
CA ASN A 1107 -18.04 31.34 17.77
C ASN A 1107 -17.34 30.08 17.23
N SER A 1108 -17.04 29.09 18.07
CA SER A 1108 -16.47 27.81 17.62
C SER A 1108 -17.53 26.86 17.07
N GLU A 1109 -17.17 26.01 16.08
CA GLU A 1109 -18.08 25.06 15.41
C GLU A 1109 -18.68 23.98 16.35
N ILE A 1110 -18.33 24.00 17.64
CA ILE A 1110 -18.85 23.14 18.71
C ILE A 1110 -20.38 23.27 18.87
N LEU A 1111 -20.99 24.37 18.42
CA LEU A 1111 -22.45 24.49 18.35
C LEU A 1111 -23.12 23.50 17.38
N ALA A 1112 -22.37 22.85 16.48
CA ALA A 1112 -22.88 21.85 15.53
C ALA A 1112 -23.08 20.43 16.13
N PHE A 1113 -22.94 20.25 17.45
CA PHE A 1113 -23.36 19.04 18.18
C PHE A 1113 -24.90 18.97 18.40
N THR A 1114 -25.68 19.58 17.52
CA THR A 1114 -27.13 19.82 17.67
C THR A 1114 -27.95 19.10 16.60
N ASN A 1115 -28.05 17.78 16.79
CA ASN A 1115 -29.29 17.02 16.65
C ASN A 1115 -29.24 15.89 17.69
N LEU A 1116 -28.99 16.29 18.94
CA LEU A 1116 -29.21 15.45 20.11
C LEU A 1116 -30.72 15.37 20.32
N ASP A 1117 -31.25 14.17 20.54
CA ASP A 1117 -32.66 14.01 20.86
C ASP A 1117 -32.99 14.69 22.19
N ASP A 1118 -33.98 15.58 22.20
CA ASP A 1118 -34.45 16.28 23.39
C ASP A 1118 -35.08 15.33 24.42
N SER A 1119 -35.45 14.10 24.02
CA SER A 1119 -35.83 13.02 24.95
C SER A 1119 -34.69 12.60 25.89
N ILE A 1120 -33.43 12.88 25.54
CA ILE A 1120 -32.26 12.52 26.36
C ILE A 1120 -32.15 13.51 27.53
N VAL A 1121 -32.81 13.18 28.64
CA VAL A 1121 -32.75 13.94 29.90
C VAL A 1121 -31.41 13.74 30.58
N ILE A 1122 -30.67 14.83 30.80
CA ILE A 1122 -29.53 14.92 31.73
C ILE A 1122 -29.68 16.23 32.52
N ASN A 1123 -30.62 16.23 33.47
CA ASN A 1123 -30.81 17.34 34.40
C ASN A 1123 -31.28 16.76 35.75
N PRO A 1124 -30.48 16.84 36.82
CA PRO A 1124 -30.85 16.35 38.15
C PRO A 1124 -31.86 17.28 38.86
N SER A 1125 -32.10 18.48 38.30
CA SER A 1125 -32.98 19.52 38.81
C SER A 1125 -34.18 19.75 37.88
N GLN A 1126 -35.27 19.04 38.14
CA GLN A 1126 -36.59 19.60 37.82
C GLN A 1126 -36.72 20.96 38.54
N SER A 1127 -37.42 21.90 37.92
CA SER A 1127 -37.53 23.32 38.34
C SER A 1127 -36.22 24.13 38.31
N TYR A 1128 -35.89 24.67 37.14
CA TYR A 1128 -35.50 26.09 37.06
C TYR A 1128 -36.78 26.92 36.98
N ALA A 1129 -37.51 27.00 38.10
CA ALA A 1129 -38.57 27.97 38.29
C ALA A 1129 -37.96 29.29 38.80
N HIS A 1130 -38.61 30.42 38.48
CA HIS A 1130 -38.20 31.78 38.86
C HIS A 1130 -36.76 32.17 38.47
N TYR A 1131 -36.61 32.60 37.22
CA TYR A 1131 -36.01 33.93 37.01
C TYR A 1131 -37.12 34.87 36.54
N ASP A 1132 -37.99 35.27 37.47
CA ASP A 1132 -38.99 36.30 37.26
C ASP A 1132 -38.68 37.50 38.17
N MET A 1133 -38.87 38.72 37.65
CA MET A 1133 -38.79 39.94 38.45
C MET A 1133 -40.18 40.28 39.00
N HIS A 1134 -40.51 39.60 40.10
CA HIS A 1134 -41.68 39.82 40.97
C HIS A 1134 -43.04 39.30 40.49
N GLN A 1135 -43.23 37.98 40.62
CA GLN A 1135 -44.18 37.44 41.63
C GLN A 1135 -43.83 36.03 42.09
#